data_AF-A0AAF3F6W0-F1
#
_entry.id   AF-A0AAF3F6W0-F1
#
_cell.length_a   1.000
_cell.length_b   1.000
_cell.length_c   1.000
_cell.angle_alpha   90.00
_cell.angle_beta   90.00
_cell.angle_gamma   90.00
#
_symmetry.space_group_name_H-M   'P 1'
#
loop_
_entity.id
_entity.type
_entity.pdbx_description
1 polymer ?
#
loop_
_entity_poly.entity_id
_entity_poly.type
_entity_poly.pdbx_seq_one_letter_code
_entity_poly.pdbx_strand_id
1 'polypeptide(L)'
;MILRLLSLLSFGLLLTNVLSQAGCARRVVGYITSWGDVPFTDQQARLLTHLVFAFFAMDADGALTLSNKAQQRLNGILEVARRHPHLKVQFAVGGWENSQYFSKIASTQSGRANLNANIRKVIENFKFDGVDLDWEYPVTGGAVEGEEIDRQNYVQLMAELKQELKVLQESQQRADSYLISFAGAAGYWVLKPGFDLRGLLENADFVNVMSYDYFGAWQSKWGAFTGPPAPLHFAMPKKKKCRNFYVKRFSGKMNVHATIKYYACQLKDTYKINMGVPFYGRFWHNVGEAVAPGDDMWRTAKPIEGDNKFEGGDVQWRQIGGRFEMSRTRFHEGSKTPFIWMPENATFVGYEDANSLSYKIHYIKERNIGGVMIWAIDFDDEKLSLLQAATGGEICTSPFKKEFPYKCSPVDDQRWWTFEDKPEHAGMCGRSAPLYNDYYPVCDPDDPGHACCGKYGYCGSGPEFCGCASCVDYGADPSLILKEPIRPERKVTWYTLASGEGRRGRCGPMAPHLDGGPATCNPDDPSAKCCSNGGYCGSTKEHCECQGCVDFSKTPDYHWKPVEWWTFAENSNHIGKCGPGAPVLPSGKTPKCDPDSNAPCCSQSGYCGNGALYCECQGCVDFKKTPNWEWRRQVVTVVSSSPSPNAPYG
;
A
#
# COMPACT_ATOMS: atom_id res chain seq x y z
N MET A 1 13.96 78.38 -3.16
CA MET A 1 14.31 77.66 -4.41
C MET A 1 15.80 77.33 -4.32
N ILE A 2 16.18 76.20 -3.71
CA ILE A 2 16.40 74.86 -4.31
C ILE A 2 17.45 74.98 -5.45
N LEU A 3 18.65 74.38 -5.44
CA LEU A 3 19.04 72.97 -5.28
C LEU A 3 20.54 72.91 -4.87
N ARG A 4 20.93 71.99 -3.99
CA ARG A 4 22.30 71.46 -3.89
C ARG A 4 22.26 69.95 -4.07
N LEU A 5 23.10 69.46 -5.00
CA LEU A 5 23.33 68.05 -5.28
C LEU A 5 23.97 67.35 -4.07
N LEU A 6 23.46 66.16 -3.73
CA LEU A 6 24.15 65.17 -2.92
C LEU A 6 24.15 63.84 -3.69
N SER A 7 25.34 63.30 -3.92
CA SER A 7 25.59 62.00 -4.53
C SER A 7 25.21 60.87 -3.57
N LEU A 8 24.32 59.98 -3.99
CA LEU A 8 24.03 58.72 -3.30
C LEU A 8 24.92 57.61 -3.87
N LEU A 9 25.90 57.19 -3.07
CA LEU A 9 26.59 55.90 -3.22
C LEU A 9 25.66 54.81 -2.69
N SER A 10 25.05 54.06 -3.60
CA SER A 10 24.29 52.84 -3.30
C SER A 10 25.25 51.68 -3.03
N PHE A 11 25.59 51.46 -1.76
CA PHE A 11 26.21 50.22 -1.30
C PHE A 11 25.12 49.14 -1.25
N GLY A 12 25.12 48.24 -2.23
CA GLY A 12 24.28 47.04 -2.20
C GLY A 12 24.77 46.11 -1.08
N LEU A 13 23.99 46.01 0.00
CA LEU A 13 24.17 44.98 1.01
C LEU A 13 23.79 43.63 0.39
N LEU A 14 24.78 42.81 0.02
CA LEU A 14 24.59 41.37 -0.08
C LEU A 14 24.33 40.86 1.34
N LEU A 15 23.06 40.59 1.66
CA LEU A 15 22.67 39.84 2.86
C LEU A 15 23.17 38.40 2.69
N THR A 16 24.41 38.15 3.10
CA THR A 16 24.84 36.79 3.43
C THR A 16 24.08 36.37 4.68
N ASN A 17 23.09 35.49 4.54
CA ASN A 17 22.44 34.82 5.65
C ASN A 17 23.45 33.91 6.35
N VAL A 18 24.30 34.49 7.20
CA VAL A 18 25.04 33.76 8.22
C VAL A 18 23.99 33.28 9.22
N LEU A 19 23.83 31.97 9.34
CA LEU A 19 22.99 31.35 10.37
C LEU A 19 23.40 31.94 11.73
N SER A 20 22.49 32.73 12.31
CA SER A 20 22.61 33.17 13.70
C SER A 20 22.66 31.93 14.59
N GLN A 21 23.64 31.89 15.49
CA GLN A 21 24.04 30.80 16.37
C GLN A 21 22.97 30.40 17.41
N ALA A 22 21.73 30.87 17.28
CA ALA A 22 20.56 30.48 18.06
C ALA A 22 19.73 29.44 17.29
N GLY A 23 19.94 28.16 17.64
CA GLY A 23 19.11 26.98 17.39
C GLY A 23 18.19 27.00 16.17
N CYS A 24 18.65 26.46 15.05
CA CYS A 24 17.79 26.11 13.91
C CYS A 24 16.64 25.20 14.40
N ALA A 25 15.39 25.65 14.27
CA ALA A 25 14.23 24.96 14.84
C ALA A 25 13.99 23.57 14.22
N ARG A 26 14.48 23.33 13.00
CA ARG A 26 14.35 22.06 12.27
C ARG A 26 15.72 21.47 11.97
N ARG A 27 15.83 20.14 11.86
CA ARG A 27 17.12 19.53 11.48
C ARG A 27 17.36 19.69 9.98
N VAL A 28 18.62 19.96 9.64
CA VAL A 28 19.16 19.84 8.28
C VAL A 28 20.26 18.79 8.37
N VAL A 29 19.94 17.58 7.92
CA VAL A 29 20.79 16.40 8.03
C VAL A 29 21.43 16.12 6.68
N GLY A 30 22.75 16.29 6.57
CA GLY A 30 23.50 15.97 5.35
C GLY A 30 24.22 14.64 5.46
N TYR A 31 24.02 13.73 4.50
CA TYR A 31 24.86 12.55 4.35
C TYR A 31 26.05 12.86 3.45
N ILE A 32 27.25 12.45 3.85
CA ILE A 32 28.47 12.56 3.05
C ILE A 32 29.10 11.18 2.86
N THR A 33 29.44 10.83 1.61
CA THR A 33 29.89 9.48 1.28
C THR A 33 31.35 9.24 1.68
N SER A 34 31.70 8.01 2.03
CA SER A 34 33.05 7.59 2.44
C SER A 34 33.97 7.31 1.25
N TRP A 35 33.39 7.05 0.09
CA TRP A 35 34.10 6.78 -1.16
C TRP A 35 34.32 8.03 -2.03
N GLY A 36 33.53 9.09 -1.82
CA GLY A 36 33.60 10.33 -2.59
C GLY A 36 34.93 11.08 -2.44
N ASP A 37 35.21 11.97 -3.40
CA ASP A 37 36.47 12.73 -3.45
C ASP A 37 36.28 14.24 -3.17
N VAL A 38 35.04 14.74 -3.13
CA VAL A 38 34.74 16.15 -2.87
C VAL A 38 34.99 16.46 -1.39
N PRO A 39 35.89 17.40 -1.03
CA PRO A 39 36.14 17.74 0.38
C PRO A 39 34.91 18.36 1.05
N PHE A 40 34.72 18.08 2.34
CA PHE A 40 33.75 18.80 3.17
C PHE A 40 34.29 20.19 3.51
N THR A 41 33.44 21.21 3.45
CA THR A 41 33.85 22.62 3.57
C THR A 41 33.20 23.32 4.75
N ASP A 42 33.82 24.42 5.21
CA ASP A 42 33.22 25.32 6.22
C ASP A 42 31.85 25.86 5.82
N GLN A 43 31.64 26.12 4.52
CA GLN A 43 30.38 26.65 4.03
C GLN A 43 29.27 25.61 4.17
N GLN A 44 29.55 24.34 3.85
CA GLN A 44 28.60 23.25 4.09
C GLN A 44 28.34 23.06 5.59
N ALA A 45 29.38 23.06 6.42
CA ALA A 45 29.24 22.89 7.87
C ALA A 45 28.36 23.97 8.53
N ARG A 46 28.40 25.22 8.03
CA ARG A 46 27.51 26.28 8.51
C ARG A 46 26.05 26.05 8.17
N LEU A 47 25.75 25.41 7.05
CA LEU A 47 24.38 25.19 6.55
C LEU A 47 23.69 23.97 7.16
N LEU A 48 24.45 23.09 7.82
CA LEU A 48 23.95 21.84 8.39
C LEU A 48 23.78 21.95 9.91
N THR A 49 22.80 21.22 10.43
CA THR A 49 22.71 20.97 11.88
C THR A 49 23.25 19.60 12.25
N HIS A 50 23.13 18.62 11.33
CA HIS A 50 23.67 17.28 11.48
C HIS A 50 24.43 16.87 10.23
N LEU A 51 25.54 16.17 10.42
CA LEU A 51 26.30 15.51 9.37
C LEU A 51 26.38 14.02 9.67
N VAL A 52 26.07 13.18 8.68
CA VAL A 52 26.17 11.72 8.78
C VAL A 52 27.25 11.25 7.81
N PHE A 53 28.32 10.66 8.33
CA PHE A 53 29.37 10.03 7.53
C PHE A 53 28.95 8.62 7.11
N ALA A 54 28.73 8.40 5.81
CA ALA A 54 28.17 7.17 5.26
C ALA A 54 29.17 6.47 4.33
N PHE A 55 29.60 5.24 4.54
CA PHE A 55 29.27 4.32 5.63
C PHE A 55 30.54 3.73 6.24
N PHE A 56 30.42 3.29 7.49
CA PHE A 56 31.30 2.28 8.04
C PHE A 56 30.88 0.91 7.50
N ALA A 57 31.83 0.13 6.98
CA ALA A 57 31.57 -1.23 6.54
C ALA A 57 31.34 -2.13 7.75
N MET A 58 30.37 -3.04 7.66
CA MET A 58 30.04 -4.00 8.70
C MET A 58 30.43 -5.41 8.26
N ASP A 59 31.19 -6.10 9.09
CA ASP A 59 31.54 -7.50 8.90
C ASP A 59 30.51 -8.44 9.55
N ALA A 60 30.59 -9.74 9.24
CA ALA A 60 29.62 -10.75 9.65
C ALA A 60 29.49 -10.95 11.18
N ASP A 61 30.47 -10.50 11.95
CA ASP A 61 30.50 -10.52 13.42
C ASP A 61 30.08 -9.18 14.06
N GLY A 62 29.73 -8.18 13.24
CA GLY A 62 29.38 -6.83 13.66
C GLY A 62 30.59 -5.91 13.88
N ALA A 63 31.80 -6.29 13.46
CA ALA A 63 32.92 -5.37 13.43
C ALA A 63 32.69 -4.24 12.41
N LEU A 64 33.14 -3.03 12.74
CA LEU A 64 32.97 -1.84 11.92
C LEU A 64 34.32 -1.33 11.43
N THR A 65 34.50 -1.22 10.12
CA THR A 65 35.79 -0.89 9.50
C THR A 65 35.68 0.22 8.46
N LEU A 66 36.82 0.86 8.18
CA LEU A 66 37.01 1.80 7.09
C LEU A 66 38.23 1.41 6.28
N SER A 67 38.18 1.67 4.96
CA SER A 67 39.40 1.67 4.15
C SER A 67 40.30 2.85 4.52
N ASN A 68 41.59 2.76 4.18
CA ASN A 68 42.54 3.86 4.41
C ASN A 68 42.07 5.18 3.76
N LYS A 69 41.50 5.12 2.55
CA LYS A 69 40.95 6.29 1.86
C LYS A 69 39.78 6.89 2.64
N ALA A 70 38.84 6.06 3.08
CA ALA A 70 37.67 6.50 3.84
C ALA A 70 38.07 7.11 5.20
N GLN A 71 39.05 6.52 5.89
CA GLN A 71 39.55 7.06 7.16
C GLN A 71 40.27 8.41 6.97
N GLN A 72 41.08 8.57 5.92
CA GLN A 72 41.70 9.87 5.59
C GLN A 72 40.64 10.93 5.31
N ARG A 73 39.60 10.57 4.55
CA ARG A 73 38.47 11.43 4.28
C ARG A 73 37.72 11.82 5.56
N LEU A 74 37.45 10.85 6.44
CA LEU A 74 36.82 11.10 7.74
C LEU A 74 37.64 12.08 8.59
N ASN A 75 38.97 11.92 8.63
CA ASN A 75 39.84 12.83 9.37
C ASN A 75 39.69 14.28 8.90
N GLY A 76 39.71 14.52 7.58
CA GLY A 76 39.49 15.85 7.01
C GLY A 76 38.10 16.41 7.32
N ILE A 77 37.06 15.57 7.31
CA ILE A 77 35.70 15.96 7.70
C ILE A 77 35.65 16.41 9.17
N LEU A 78 36.25 15.62 10.07
CA LEU A 78 36.30 15.93 11.51
C LEU A 78 37.11 17.20 11.80
N GLU A 79 38.16 17.48 11.02
CA GLU A 79 38.91 18.75 11.12
C GLU A 79 38.04 19.97 10.80
N VAL A 80 37.17 19.88 9.81
CA VAL A 80 36.18 20.93 9.55
C VAL A 80 35.15 20.98 10.67
N ALA A 81 34.54 19.85 11.02
CA ALA A 81 33.46 19.80 12.01
C ALA A 81 33.87 20.39 13.39
N ARG A 82 35.12 20.18 13.83
CA ARG A 82 35.63 20.76 15.08
C ARG A 82 35.61 22.29 15.13
N ARG A 83 35.59 22.96 13.97
CA ARG A 83 35.49 24.43 13.86
C ARG A 83 34.04 24.93 13.89
N HIS A 84 33.06 24.01 13.87
CA HIS A 84 31.62 24.27 13.83
C HIS A 84 30.92 23.56 15.00
N PRO A 85 31.04 24.06 16.24
CA PRO A 85 30.56 23.37 17.44
C PRO A 85 29.04 23.15 17.51
N HIS A 86 28.25 23.82 16.64
CA HIS A 86 26.82 23.59 16.50
C HIS A 86 26.48 22.33 15.70
N LEU A 87 27.41 21.84 14.87
CA LEU A 87 27.20 20.70 13.99
C LEU A 87 27.32 19.40 14.78
N LYS A 88 26.24 18.62 14.82
CA LYS A 88 26.27 17.26 15.38
C LYS A 88 26.74 16.27 14.31
N VAL A 89 27.74 15.46 14.63
CA VAL A 89 28.32 14.51 13.67
C VAL A 89 28.02 13.08 14.08
N GLN A 90 27.32 12.34 13.23
CA GLN A 90 27.07 10.90 13.37
C GLN A 90 27.82 10.14 12.26
N PHE A 91 27.91 8.83 12.41
CA PHE A 91 28.30 7.92 11.34
C PHE A 91 27.16 6.94 11.07
N ALA A 92 27.04 6.48 9.83
CA ALA A 92 26.06 5.49 9.44
C ALA A 92 26.68 4.09 9.33
N VAL A 93 25.93 3.10 9.81
CA VAL A 93 26.21 1.67 9.65
C VAL A 93 25.11 1.08 8.77
N GLY A 94 25.49 0.32 7.75
CA GLY A 94 24.56 -0.22 6.76
C GLY A 94 24.63 0.50 5.43
N GLY A 95 23.47 0.78 4.84
CA GLY A 95 23.26 1.18 3.45
C GLY A 95 22.99 -0.03 2.55
N TRP A 96 22.53 0.24 1.33
CA TRP A 96 22.12 -0.77 0.34
C TRP A 96 23.03 -2.02 0.27
N GLU A 97 24.32 -1.85 0.00
CA GLU A 97 25.28 -2.96 -0.21
C GLU A 97 25.90 -3.51 1.10
N ASN A 98 25.60 -2.90 2.25
CA ASN A 98 26.27 -3.19 3.53
C ASN A 98 25.27 -3.58 4.63
N SER A 99 24.04 -3.92 4.23
CA SER A 99 22.97 -4.38 5.13
C SER A 99 22.86 -5.90 5.28
N GLN A 100 23.64 -6.65 4.50
CA GLN A 100 23.58 -8.12 4.40
C GLN A 100 23.74 -8.90 5.72
N TYR A 101 24.36 -8.30 6.74
CA TYR A 101 24.60 -8.98 8.03
C TYR A 101 23.61 -8.60 9.14
N PHE A 102 22.77 -7.58 8.93
CA PHE A 102 21.89 -7.10 10.00
C PHE A 102 20.93 -8.18 10.52
N SER A 103 20.24 -8.91 9.64
CA SER A 103 19.26 -9.94 10.05
C SER A 103 19.90 -10.97 10.98
N LYS A 104 21.06 -11.52 10.57
CA LYS A 104 21.81 -12.49 11.36
C LYS A 104 22.28 -11.91 12.70
N ILE A 105 22.86 -10.71 12.69
CA ILE A 105 23.37 -10.05 13.90
C ILE A 105 22.23 -9.74 14.88
N ALA A 106 21.12 -9.20 14.38
CA ALA A 106 19.97 -8.80 15.18
C ALA A 106 19.24 -10.00 15.80
N SER A 107 19.31 -11.17 15.16
CA SER A 107 18.62 -12.40 15.59
C SER A 107 19.07 -12.97 16.94
N THR A 108 20.24 -12.57 17.46
CA THR A 108 20.78 -13.12 18.71
C THR A 108 21.21 -12.01 19.67
N GLN A 109 21.08 -12.27 20.97
CA GLN A 109 21.53 -11.33 22.01
C GLN A 109 23.03 -11.03 21.92
N SER A 110 23.86 -12.04 21.65
CA SER A 110 25.31 -11.86 21.50
C SER A 110 25.67 -11.06 20.26
N GLY A 111 24.99 -11.29 19.13
CA GLY A 111 25.18 -10.51 17.90
C GLY A 111 24.87 -9.03 18.12
N ARG A 112 23.71 -8.72 18.69
CA ARG A 112 23.32 -7.34 19.02
C ARG A 112 24.30 -6.67 19.99
N ALA A 113 24.69 -7.38 21.06
CA ALA A 113 25.67 -6.87 22.01
C ALA A 113 27.02 -6.56 21.35
N ASN A 114 27.50 -7.43 20.44
CA ASN A 114 28.74 -7.20 19.71
C ASN A 114 28.68 -5.98 18.80
N LEU A 115 27.61 -5.82 18.02
CA LEU A 115 27.43 -4.65 17.16
C LEU A 115 27.34 -3.37 18.00
N ASN A 116 26.55 -3.36 19.08
CA ASN A 116 26.43 -2.20 19.97
C ASN A 116 27.77 -1.81 20.61
N ALA A 117 28.57 -2.80 21.03
CA ALA A 117 29.91 -2.55 21.56
C ALA A 117 30.86 -1.98 20.49
N ASN A 118 30.75 -2.41 19.23
CA ASN A 118 31.57 -1.86 18.14
C ASN A 118 31.12 -0.44 17.73
N ILE A 119 29.83 -0.16 17.72
CA ILE A 119 29.28 1.20 17.56
C ILE A 119 29.85 2.12 18.63
N ARG A 120 29.80 1.70 19.91
CA ARG A 120 30.40 2.42 21.03
C ARG A 120 31.88 2.71 20.78
N LYS A 121 32.67 1.71 20.38
CA LYS A 121 34.11 1.90 20.10
C LYS A 121 34.34 2.96 19.01
N VAL A 122 33.53 2.96 17.95
CA VAL A 122 33.63 3.98 16.89
C VAL A 122 33.33 5.38 17.43
N ILE A 123 32.28 5.52 18.26
CA ILE A 123 31.96 6.78 18.96
C ILE A 123 33.15 7.24 19.80
N GLU A 124 33.72 6.36 20.62
CA GLU A 124 34.84 6.68 21.51
C GLU A 124 36.11 7.07 20.75
N ASN A 125 36.41 6.38 19.65
CA ASN A 125 37.62 6.59 18.85
C ASN A 125 37.58 7.92 18.07
N PHE A 126 36.44 8.22 17.44
CA PHE A 126 36.32 9.39 16.54
C PHE A 126 35.60 10.58 17.18
N LYS A 127 35.07 10.41 18.40
CA LYS A 127 34.31 11.44 19.14
C LYS A 127 33.04 11.89 18.41
N PHE A 128 32.34 10.94 17.78
CA PHE A 128 31.03 11.21 17.18
C PHE A 128 29.97 11.56 18.24
N ASP A 129 28.98 12.34 17.84
CA ASP A 129 27.81 12.68 18.66
C ASP A 129 26.74 11.58 18.66
N GLY A 130 26.88 10.54 17.83
CA GLY A 130 25.92 9.46 17.75
C GLY A 130 26.12 8.55 16.54
N VAL A 131 25.10 7.76 16.25
CA VAL A 131 25.07 6.76 15.18
C VAL A 131 23.74 6.82 14.42
N ASP A 132 23.79 6.53 13.12
CA ASP A 132 22.63 6.32 12.26
C ASP A 132 22.62 4.85 11.78
N LEU A 133 21.53 4.11 12.02
CA LEU A 133 21.39 2.75 11.49
C LEU A 133 20.59 2.77 10.19
N ASP A 134 21.23 2.32 9.12
CA ASP A 134 20.67 2.26 7.78
C ASP A 134 20.52 0.81 7.33
N TRP A 135 19.58 0.08 7.95
CA TRP A 135 19.27 -1.30 7.57
C TRP A 135 18.33 -1.30 6.37
N GLU A 136 18.85 -1.68 5.21
CA GLU A 136 18.14 -1.77 3.93
C GLU A 136 17.95 -3.23 3.44
N TYR A 137 16.83 -3.90 3.72
CA TYR A 137 15.79 -3.53 4.68
C TYR A 137 15.48 -4.72 5.59
N PRO A 138 14.98 -4.50 6.82
CA PRO A 138 14.44 -5.57 7.63
C PRO A 138 13.29 -6.27 6.89
N VAL A 139 13.25 -7.60 7.00
CA VAL A 139 12.25 -8.48 6.37
C VAL A 139 12.36 -8.56 4.83
N THR A 140 12.16 -7.47 4.09
CA THR A 140 12.02 -7.56 2.62
C THR A 140 12.39 -6.29 1.85
N GLY A 141 12.80 -6.46 0.58
CA GLY A 141 12.99 -5.38 -0.38
C GLY A 141 14.39 -4.76 -0.40
N GLY A 142 15.31 -5.28 0.41
CA GLY A 142 16.72 -4.88 0.42
C GLY A 142 17.54 -5.58 -0.66
N ALA A 143 18.86 -5.33 -0.68
CA ALA A 143 19.80 -6.08 -1.51
C ALA A 143 19.85 -7.58 -1.14
N VAL A 144 19.55 -7.88 0.13
CA VAL A 144 19.36 -9.23 0.67
C VAL A 144 18.05 -9.26 1.44
N GLU A 145 17.25 -10.31 1.24
CA GLU A 145 16.01 -10.52 2.00
C GLU A 145 16.29 -10.91 3.46
N GLY A 146 15.42 -10.49 4.36
CA GLY A 146 15.49 -10.81 5.78
C GLY A 146 14.46 -11.85 6.19
N GLU A 147 14.18 -11.89 7.49
CA GLU A 147 13.20 -12.78 8.12
C GLU A 147 12.08 -11.95 8.76
N GLU A 148 10.83 -12.45 8.85
CA GLU A 148 9.71 -11.71 9.44
C GLU A 148 9.99 -11.22 10.87
N ILE A 149 10.76 -12.00 11.64
CA ILE A 149 11.18 -11.65 13.01
C ILE A 149 12.10 -10.42 13.08
N ASP A 150 12.72 -10.03 11.97
CA ASP A 150 13.60 -8.85 11.89
C ASP A 150 12.90 -7.57 12.30
N ARG A 151 11.58 -7.48 12.06
CA ARG A 151 10.76 -6.35 12.54
C ARG A 151 10.88 -6.15 14.05
N GLN A 152 10.89 -7.23 14.82
CA GLN A 152 11.01 -7.19 16.28
C GLN A 152 12.49 -7.12 16.72
N ASN A 153 13.36 -7.88 16.06
CA ASN A 153 14.79 -7.88 16.37
C ASN A 153 15.41 -6.49 16.18
N TYR A 154 14.95 -5.72 15.20
CA TYR A 154 15.43 -4.37 14.98
C TYR A 154 15.07 -3.43 16.15
N VAL A 155 13.85 -3.51 16.67
CA VAL A 155 13.45 -2.77 17.88
C VAL A 155 14.33 -3.18 19.06
N GLN A 156 14.58 -4.47 19.23
CA GLN A 156 15.42 -4.97 20.31
C GLN A 156 16.87 -4.48 20.20
N LEU A 157 17.45 -4.47 19.00
CA LEU A 157 18.77 -3.91 18.72
C LEU A 157 18.83 -2.43 19.11
N MET A 158 17.84 -1.64 18.69
CA MET A 158 17.77 -0.20 18.99
C MET A 158 17.60 0.07 20.49
N ALA A 159 16.81 -0.74 21.20
CA ALA A 159 16.63 -0.62 22.65
C ALA A 159 17.93 -0.93 23.41
N GLU A 160 18.62 -2.01 23.04
CA GLU A 160 19.91 -2.38 23.62
C GLU A 160 20.99 -1.33 23.30
N LEU A 161 20.98 -0.77 22.08
CA LEU A 161 21.90 0.30 21.67
C LEU A 161 21.67 1.57 22.50
N LYS A 162 20.42 1.99 22.70
CA LYS A 162 20.07 3.14 23.54
C LYS A 162 20.59 2.98 24.96
N GLN A 163 20.48 1.77 25.51
CA GLN A 163 21.01 1.48 26.85
C GLN A 163 22.54 1.54 26.89
N GLU A 164 23.24 0.96 25.90
CA GLU A 164 24.70 1.02 25.78
C GLU A 164 25.20 2.47 25.71
N LEU A 165 24.57 3.31 24.88
CA LEU A 165 24.96 4.71 24.72
C LEU A 165 24.62 5.57 25.95
N LYS A 166 23.55 5.24 26.68
CA LYS A 166 23.24 5.88 27.97
C LYS A 166 24.33 5.58 29.00
N VAL A 167 24.77 4.33 29.11
CA VAL A 167 25.88 3.94 29.99
C VAL A 167 27.17 4.66 29.60
N LEU A 168 27.45 4.76 28.30
CA LEU A 168 28.59 5.53 27.81
C LEU A 168 28.50 7.00 28.22
N GLN A 169 27.35 7.64 28.01
CA GLN A 169 27.11 9.05 28.36
C GLN A 169 27.40 9.30 29.84
N GLU A 170 26.86 8.46 30.73
CA GLU A 170 27.06 8.55 32.18
C GLU A 170 28.53 8.35 32.54
N SER A 171 29.21 7.35 31.97
CA SER A 171 30.62 7.06 32.25
C SER A 171 31.57 8.19 31.85
N GLN A 172 31.22 8.95 30.80
CA GLN A 172 32.00 10.07 30.31
C GLN A 172 31.56 11.42 30.88
N GLN A 173 30.54 11.44 31.75
CA GLN A 173 29.94 12.66 32.29
C GLN A 173 29.54 13.65 31.17
N ARG A 174 29.08 13.11 30.04
CA ARG A 174 28.72 13.91 28.87
C ARG A 174 27.38 14.60 29.13
N ALA A 175 27.35 15.92 28.95
CA ALA A 175 26.14 16.72 29.17
C ALA A 175 25.03 16.38 28.15
N ASP A 176 25.39 16.31 26.88
CA ASP A 176 24.46 15.97 25.79
C ASP A 176 24.32 14.45 25.65
N SER A 177 23.11 13.96 25.44
CA SER A 177 22.90 12.57 25.05
C SER A 177 23.52 12.26 23.68
N TYR A 178 23.95 11.01 23.51
CA TYR A 178 24.31 10.50 22.20
C TYR A 178 23.07 10.34 21.33
N LEU A 179 23.19 10.75 20.07
CA LEU A 179 22.11 10.67 19.10
C LEU A 179 22.00 9.25 18.53
N ILE A 180 20.78 8.76 18.44
CA ILE A 180 20.43 7.55 17.70
C ILE A 180 19.42 7.95 16.64
N SER A 181 19.77 7.77 15.38
CA SER A 181 18.84 7.88 14.26
C SER A 181 18.83 6.60 13.44
N PHE A 182 17.86 6.50 12.56
CA PHE A 182 17.84 5.44 11.55
C PHE A 182 17.32 5.97 10.22
N ALA A 183 17.76 5.35 9.13
CA ALA A 183 17.22 5.59 7.82
C ALA A 183 15.98 4.73 7.60
N GLY A 184 14.91 5.35 7.10
CA GLY A 184 13.62 4.71 6.92
C GLY A 184 13.25 4.56 5.44
N ALA A 185 12.66 3.43 5.05
CA ALA A 185 12.30 3.16 3.66
C ALA A 185 11.24 4.13 3.08
N ALA A 186 11.25 4.30 1.75
CA ALA A 186 10.24 5.11 1.06
C ALA A 186 8.87 4.42 0.96
N GLY A 187 8.89 3.13 0.63
CA GLY A 187 7.71 2.39 0.19
C GLY A 187 6.93 1.72 1.31
N TYR A 188 5.60 1.87 1.30
CA TYR A 188 4.72 1.19 2.26
C TYR A 188 4.91 -0.34 2.28
N TRP A 189 5.23 -0.94 1.13
CA TRP A 189 5.45 -2.38 0.97
C TRP A 189 6.67 -2.90 1.74
N VAL A 190 7.67 -2.06 1.99
CA VAL A 190 8.81 -2.37 2.88
C VAL A 190 8.50 -1.95 4.32
N LEU A 191 7.91 -0.77 4.50
CA LEU A 191 7.65 -0.21 5.82
C LEU A 191 6.72 -1.06 6.68
N LYS A 192 5.59 -1.50 6.11
CA LYS A 192 4.58 -2.26 6.84
C LYS A 192 5.14 -3.57 7.42
N PRO A 193 5.80 -4.46 6.64
CA PRO A 193 6.37 -5.68 7.17
C PRO A 193 7.67 -5.45 7.95
N GLY A 194 8.53 -4.50 7.55
CA GLY A 194 9.89 -4.39 8.08
C GLY A 194 10.03 -3.51 9.33
N PHE A 195 9.18 -2.50 9.51
CA PHE A 195 9.42 -1.43 10.47
C PHE A 195 8.30 -1.32 11.52
N ASP A 196 8.61 -1.65 12.77
CA ASP A 196 7.84 -1.16 13.91
C ASP A 196 8.26 0.28 14.23
N LEU A 197 7.69 1.23 13.50
CA LEU A 197 8.08 2.65 13.59
C LEU A 197 7.93 3.22 15.01
N ARG A 198 6.91 2.78 15.76
CA ARG A 198 6.69 3.24 17.13
C ARG A 198 7.75 2.68 18.06
N GLY A 199 7.99 1.36 18.03
CA GLY A 199 9.04 0.73 18.81
C GLY A 199 10.45 1.25 18.48
N LEU A 200 10.72 1.56 17.21
CA LEU A 200 11.99 2.15 16.80
C LEU A 200 12.15 3.59 17.31
N LEU A 201 11.14 4.46 17.18
CA LEU A 201 11.24 5.85 17.65
C LEU A 201 11.10 6.04 19.17
N GLU A 202 10.67 5.01 19.91
CA GLU A 202 10.88 4.99 21.36
C GLU A 202 12.38 4.92 21.71
N ASN A 203 13.18 4.33 20.82
CA ASN A 203 14.61 4.08 21.01
C ASN A 203 15.53 4.97 20.17
N ALA A 204 14.97 5.83 19.32
CA ALA A 204 15.69 6.78 18.48
C ALA A 204 15.19 8.22 18.65
N ASP A 205 16.07 9.18 18.39
CA ASP A 205 15.79 10.60 18.43
C ASP A 205 14.95 11.05 17.23
N PHE A 206 15.30 10.55 16.04
CA PHE A 206 14.59 10.86 14.80
C PHE A 206 14.83 9.80 13.72
N VAL A 207 13.96 9.82 12.71
CA VAL A 207 14.07 9.01 11.51
C VAL A 207 14.45 9.88 10.31
N ASN A 208 15.42 9.41 9.54
CA ASN A 208 15.86 9.95 8.27
C ASN A 208 15.13 9.21 7.14
N VAL A 209 13.96 9.70 6.73
CA VAL A 209 13.12 9.00 5.75
C VAL A 209 13.72 9.16 4.36
N MET A 210 14.10 8.04 3.74
CA MET A 210 14.60 7.98 2.36
C MET A 210 13.46 8.16 1.36
N SER A 211 12.78 9.30 1.39
CA SER A 211 11.66 9.64 0.51
C SER A 211 12.13 10.01 -0.91
N TYR A 212 12.86 9.08 -1.52
CA TYR A 212 13.40 9.11 -2.88
C TYR A 212 13.51 7.68 -3.42
N ASP A 213 14.05 7.52 -4.62
CA ASP A 213 14.10 6.24 -5.35
C ASP A 213 12.74 5.57 -5.60
N TYR A 214 11.68 6.38 -5.75
CA TYR A 214 10.38 5.87 -6.18
C TYR A 214 10.42 5.34 -7.62
N PHE A 215 11.24 5.93 -8.49
CA PHE A 215 11.36 5.52 -9.89
C PHE A 215 12.84 5.37 -10.28
N GLY A 216 13.14 4.32 -11.04
CA GLY A 216 14.47 4.05 -11.59
C GLY A 216 14.45 2.89 -12.59
N ALA A 217 15.58 2.69 -13.27
CA ALA A 217 15.76 1.70 -14.34
C ALA A 217 16.09 0.29 -13.80
N TRP A 218 15.40 -0.15 -12.75
CA TRP A 218 15.63 -1.43 -12.08
C TRP A 218 15.01 -2.60 -12.81
N GLN A 219 15.47 -3.81 -12.52
CA GLN A 219 14.81 -5.02 -12.98
C GLN A 219 13.36 -5.08 -12.49
N SER A 220 12.40 -5.29 -13.39
CA SER A 220 10.97 -5.35 -13.04
C SER A 220 10.19 -6.26 -13.98
N LYS A 221 9.52 -7.27 -13.40
CA LYS A 221 8.57 -8.15 -14.09
C LYS A 221 7.26 -7.46 -14.50
N TRP A 222 7.01 -6.25 -14.00
CA TRP A 222 5.77 -5.49 -14.21
C TRP A 222 5.92 -4.34 -15.21
N GLY A 223 7.11 -4.21 -15.83
CA GLY A 223 7.48 -3.04 -16.62
C GLY A 223 8.07 -1.92 -15.75
N ALA A 224 8.54 -0.87 -16.40
CA ALA A 224 8.99 0.36 -15.74
C ALA A 224 8.39 1.59 -16.39
N PHE A 225 8.18 2.61 -15.57
CA PHE A 225 7.81 3.95 -16.00
C PHE A 225 8.94 4.90 -15.66
N THR A 226 9.17 5.88 -16.53
CA THR A 226 10.03 7.01 -16.22
C THR A 226 9.45 7.80 -15.06
N GLY A 227 10.32 8.44 -14.28
CA GLY A 227 9.91 9.34 -13.23
C GLY A 227 11.10 9.95 -12.51
N PRO A 228 10.90 11.05 -11.75
CA PRO A 228 11.92 11.62 -10.91
C PRO A 228 12.19 10.69 -9.71
N PRO A 229 13.38 10.78 -9.08
CA PRO A 229 13.67 9.99 -7.89
C PRO A 229 12.71 10.28 -6.73
N ALA A 230 12.22 11.53 -6.60
CA ALA A 230 11.45 11.96 -5.43
C ALA A 230 10.27 12.90 -5.77
N PRO A 231 9.24 12.45 -6.50
CA PRO A 231 8.07 13.28 -6.77
C PRO A 231 7.37 13.66 -5.45
N LEU A 232 7.07 14.94 -5.25
CA LEU A 232 6.41 15.40 -4.01
C LEU A 232 5.00 14.82 -3.88
N HIS A 233 4.27 14.78 -5.00
CA HIS A 233 2.93 14.21 -5.08
C HIS A 233 2.85 13.20 -6.21
N PHE A 234 1.94 12.23 -6.07
CA PHE A 234 1.57 11.36 -7.19
C PHE A 234 0.77 12.16 -8.21
N ALA A 235 1.25 12.18 -9.44
CA ALA A 235 0.64 13.00 -10.49
C ALA A 235 0.67 12.31 -11.86
N MET A 236 0.62 10.97 -11.88
CA MET A 236 0.33 10.27 -13.13
C MET A 236 -1.12 10.56 -13.57
N PRO A 237 -1.37 10.67 -14.89
CA PRO A 237 -2.70 10.91 -15.42
C PRO A 237 -3.75 9.88 -14.95
N LYS A 238 -4.99 10.35 -14.73
CA LYS A 238 -6.10 9.50 -14.26
C LYS A 238 -6.55 8.47 -15.30
N LYS A 239 -7.03 7.30 -14.83
CA LYS A 239 -7.44 6.12 -15.61
C LYS A 239 -8.26 6.40 -16.88
N LYS A 240 -9.17 7.38 -16.88
CA LYS A 240 -10.02 7.72 -18.06
C LYS A 240 -9.25 8.30 -19.26
N LYS A 241 -8.02 8.81 -19.04
CA LYS A 241 -7.14 9.35 -20.10
C LYS A 241 -5.95 8.45 -20.43
N CYS A 242 -5.78 7.34 -19.72
CA CYS A 242 -4.64 6.43 -19.87
C CYS A 242 -5.03 5.24 -20.73
N ARG A 243 -4.35 5.08 -21.89
CA ARG A 243 -4.56 3.93 -22.79
C ARG A 243 -3.90 2.65 -22.29
N ASN A 244 -3.02 2.75 -21.30
CA ASN A 244 -2.18 1.64 -20.84
C ASN A 244 -2.79 0.89 -19.63
N PHE A 245 -3.00 -0.42 -19.76
CA PHE A 245 -3.52 -1.31 -18.72
C PHE A 245 -2.65 -1.33 -17.45
N TYR A 246 -1.33 -1.18 -17.58
CA TYR A 246 -0.39 -1.24 -16.45
C TYR A 246 -0.53 -0.06 -15.48
N VAL A 247 -1.01 1.10 -15.94
CA VAL A 247 -1.29 2.28 -15.09
C VAL A 247 -2.40 1.99 -14.08
N LYS A 248 -3.28 1.03 -14.38
CA LYS A 248 -4.39 0.65 -13.50
C LYS A 248 -3.93 0.02 -12.18
N ARG A 249 -2.66 -0.40 -12.09
CA ARG A 249 -2.05 -1.12 -10.96
C ARG A 249 -1.24 -0.24 -10.01
N PHE A 250 -1.05 1.04 -10.31
CA PHE A 250 -0.36 1.94 -9.36
C PHE A 250 -1.31 2.35 -8.24
N SER A 251 -0.87 2.12 -7.01
CA SER A 251 -1.56 2.51 -5.77
C SER A 251 -1.66 4.03 -5.57
N GLY A 252 -0.95 4.83 -6.38
CA GLY A 252 -0.83 6.27 -6.19
C GLY A 252 0.03 6.67 -4.99
N LYS A 253 0.73 5.71 -4.36
CA LYS A 253 1.50 5.91 -3.12
C LYS A 253 3.01 6.06 -3.33
N MET A 254 3.49 6.01 -4.57
CA MET A 254 4.91 6.17 -4.92
C MET A 254 5.30 7.65 -5.04
N ASN A 255 5.29 8.36 -3.90
CA ASN A 255 5.64 9.78 -3.80
C ASN A 255 5.93 10.18 -2.35
N VAL A 256 6.62 11.30 -2.17
CA VAL A 256 7.03 11.84 -0.87
C VAL A 256 5.85 12.06 0.07
N HIS A 257 4.75 12.66 -0.42
CA HIS A 257 3.59 12.96 0.42
C HIS A 257 2.99 11.70 1.05
N ALA A 258 2.79 10.65 0.26
CA ALA A 258 2.24 9.38 0.75
C ALA A 258 3.14 8.74 1.81
N THR A 259 4.45 8.69 1.57
CA THR A 259 5.43 8.16 2.53
C THR A 259 5.41 8.97 3.83
N ILE A 260 5.56 10.28 3.76
CA ILE A 260 5.63 11.09 4.98
C ILE A 260 4.30 11.09 5.74
N LYS A 261 3.16 11.05 5.04
CA LYS A 261 1.84 10.87 5.67
C LYS A 261 1.80 9.55 6.45
N TYR A 262 2.29 8.45 5.88
CA TYR A 262 2.34 7.16 6.56
C TYR A 262 3.14 7.23 7.86
N TYR A 263 4.37 7.75 7.82
CA TYR A 263 5.19 7.98 9.01
C TYR A 263 4.48 8.86 10.04
N ALA A 264 3.97 10.02 9.63
CA ALA A 264 3.27 10.93 10.52
C ALA A 264 2.07 10.26 11.19
N CYS A 265 1.33 9.43 10.44
CA CYS A 265 0.16 8.75 10.95
C CYS A 265 0.46 7.59 11.90
N GLN A 266 1.55 6.86 11.68
CA GLN A 266 2.05 5.81 12.58
C GLN A 266 2.61 6.40 13.88
N LEU A 267 3.37 7.49 13.76
CA LEU A 267 4.13 8.05 14.86
C LEU A 267 3.33 9.05 15.71
N LYS A 268 2.36 9.74 15.09
CA LYS A 268 1.67 10.92 15.66
C LYS A 268 2.61 12.02 16.15
N ASP A 269 3.83 12.00 15.63
CA ASP A 269 4.95 12.80 16.07
C ASP A 269 5.77 13.20 14.83
N THR A 270 5.41 14.34 14.24
CA THR A 270 6.07 14.82 13.02
C THR A 270 7.43 15.46 13.30
N TYR A 271 7.71 15.87 14.55
CA TYR A 271 8.98 16.51 14.90
C TYR A 271 10.14 15.53 14.86
N LYS A 272 9.90 14.23 15.02
CA LYS A 272 10.92 13.18 14.87
C LYS A 272 11.19 12.75 13.43
N ILE A 273 10.52 13.33 12.42
CA ILE A 273 10.68 12.94 11.02
C ILE A 273 11.60 13.92 10.29
N ASN A 274 12.57 13.41 9.54
CA ASN A 274 13.28 14.14 8.50
C ASN A 274 12.86 13.62 7.12
N MET A 275 12.44 14.52 6.24
CA MET A 275 12.07 14.17 4.87
C MET A 275 13.32 14.16 3.98
N GLY A 276 13.60 13.04 3.32
CA GLY A 276 14.73 12.87 2.41
C GLY A 276 14.58 13.60 1.09
N VAL A 277 15.66 14.23 0.62
CA VAL A 277 15.79 14.80 -0.73
C VAL A 277 17.06 14.30 -1.43
N PRO A 278 16.97 13.88 -2.70
CA PRO A 278 18.10 13.37 -3.46
C PRO A 278 18.84 14.49 -4.19
N PHE A 279 20.16 14.58 -4.05
CA PHE A 279 21.05 15.46 -4.83
C PHE A 279 21.59 14.75 -6.08
N TYR A 280 20.75 13.91 -6.67
CA TYR A 280 21.03 13.16 -7.90
C TYR A 280 19.75 13.03 -8.71
N GLY A 281 19.90 12.67 -9.99
CA GLY A 281 18.81 12.31 -10.88
C GLY A 281 18.78 10.82 -11.19
N ARG A 282 17.63 10.32 -11.63
CA ARG A 282 17.45 8.98 -12.20
C ARG A 282 17.15 9.11 -13.69
N PHE A 283 17.82 8.31 -14.52
CA PHE A 283 17.72 8.40 -15.97
C PHE A 283 17.48 7.04 -16.64
N TRP A 284 16.95 7.09 -17.86
CA TRP A 284 16.70 5.96 -18.75
C TRP A 284 17.14 6.30 -20.18
N HIS A 285 17.55 5.32 -20.97
CA HIS A 285 17.92 5.47 -22.39
C HIS A 285 17.00 4.73 -23.37
N ASN A 286 16.08 3.90 -22.86
CA ASN A 286 15.21 3.05 -23.68
C ASN A 286 13.72 3.37 -23.47
N VAL A 287 13.41 4.66 -23.42
CA VAL A 287 12.08 5.18 -23.11
C VAL A 287 11.14 5.04 -24.31
N GLY A 288 9.91 4.59 -24.03
CA GLY A 288 8.83 4.38 -24.97
C GLY A 288 7.82 5.53 -25.01
N GLU A 289 6.54 5.14 -25.10
CA GLU A 289 5.42 6.05 -25.32
C GLU A 289 5.00 6.77 -24.04
N ALA A 290 4.45 7.98 -24.21
CA ALA A 290 3.80 8.70 -23.13
C ALA A 290 2.59 7.94 -22.60
N VAL A 291 2.41 7.97 -21.27
CA VAL A 291 1.27 7.34 -20.60
C VAL A 291 -0.05 8.04 -20.92
N ALA A 292 0.00 9.35 -21.14
CA ALA A 292 -1.13 10.13 -21.63
C ALA A 292 -0.70 11.24 -22.59
N PRO A 293 -1.59 11.70 -23.49
CA PRO A 293 -1.29 12.82 -24.37
C PRO A 293 -0.97 14.10 -23.59
N GLY A 294 0.10 14.80 -23.98
CA GLY A 294 0.50 16.10 -23.42
C GLY A 294 1.34 16.01 -22.14
N ASP A 295 1.68 14.81 -21.67
CA ASP A 295 2.49 14.60 -20.48
C ASP A 295 3.68 13.68 -20.80
N ASP A 296 4.88 14.29 -20.85
CA ASP A 296 6.13 13.58 -21.16
C ASP A 296 6.90 13.14 -19.90
N MET A 297 6.39 13.45 -18.69
CA MET A 297 7.00 13.00 -17.44
C MET A 297 6.87 11.48 -17.30
N TRP A 298 5.67 10.98 -17.53
CA TRP A 298 5.31 9.57 -17.34
C TRP A 298 5.29 8.86 -18.68
N ARG A 299 6.31 8.04 -18.93
CA ARG A 299 6.48 7.27 -20.16
C ARG A 299 6.79 5.83 -19.81
N THR A 300 6.47 4.90 -20.70
CA THR A 300 6.94 3.52 -20.53
C THR A 300 8.44 3.45 -20.79
N ALA A 301 9.12 2.45 -20.25
CA ALA A 301 10.47 2.05 -20.69
C ALA A 301 10.40 0.64 -21.29
N LYS A 302 11.26 0.34 -22.25
CA LYS A 302 11.35 -0.99 -22.86
C LYS A 302 12.39 -1.82 -22.11
N PRO A 303 12.14 -3.09 -21.77
CA PRO A 303 13.18 -3.91 -21.16
C PRO A 303 14.31 -4.18 -22.16
N ILE A 304 15.53 -4.32 -21.66
CA ILE A 304 16.67 -4.93 -22.35
C ILE A 304 16.33 -6.41 -22.57
N GLU A 305 16.61 -6.95 -23.76
CA GLU A 305 16.33 -8.35 -24.08
C GLU A 305 16.97 -9.30 -23.07
N GLY A 306 16.17 -10.25 -22.56
CA GLY A 306 16.65 -11.38 -21.75
C GLY A 306 16.59 -11.21 -20.23
N ASP A 307 16.40 -10.00 -19.67
CA ASP A 307 16.55 -9.80 -18.21
C ASP A 307 15.45 -8.95 -17.53
N ASN A 308 14.43 -8.46 -18.25
CA ASN A 308 13.43 -7.52 -17.70
C ASN A 308 14.06 -6.29 -16.99
N LYS A 309 15.32 -6.00 -17.29
CA LYS A 309 16.09 -4.85 -16.81
C LYS A 309 15.93 -3.69 -17.77
N PHE A 310 16.01 -2.44 -17.29
CA PHE A 310 15.90 -1.25 -18.13
C PHE A 310 17.26 -0.56 -18.23
N GLU A 311 17.49 0.14 -19.33
CA GLU A 311 18.73 0.85 -19.57
C GLU A 311 18.66 2.22 -18.90
N GLY A 312 19.53 2.46 -17.92
CA GLY A 312 19.51 3.67 -17.13
C GLY A 312 20.41 3.61 -15.90
N GLY A 313 20.24 4.56 -14.99
CA GLY A 313 21.02 4.66 -13.76
C GLY A 313 20.75 5.96 -13.01
N ASP A 314 21.72 6.40 -12.23
CA ASP A 314 21.71 7.70 -11.55
C ASP A 314 22.85 8.63 -12.00
N VAL A 315 22.67 9.92 -11.69
CA VAL A 315 23.63 10.98 -12.00
C VAL A 315 23.67 11.99 -10.87
N GLN A 316 24.83 12.25 -10.30
CA GLN A 316 25.00 13.29 -9.27
C GLN A 316 24.63 14.67 -9.82
N TRP A 317 24.07 15.56 -9.01
CA TRP A 317 23.71 16.92 -9.42
C TRP A 317 24.88 17.65 -10.11
N ARG A 318 26.08 17.58 -9.54
CA ARG A 318 27.29 18.19 -10.11
C ARG A 318 27.67 17.69 -11.51
N GLN A 319 27.21 16.50 -11.89
CA GLN A 319 27.50 15.88 -13.18
C GLN A 319 26.35 16.04 -14.19
N ILE A 320 25.16 16.45 -13.74
CA ILE A 320 23.95 16.41 -14.57
C ILE A 320 24.07 17.34 -15.78
N GLY A 321 24.60 18.55 -15.58
CA GLY A 321 24.78 19.52 -16.67
C GLY A 321 25.83 19.15 -17.71
N GLY A 322 26.73 18.21 -17.39
CA GLY A 322 27.68 17.64 -18.34
C GLY A 322 27.13 16.45 -19.13
N ARG A 323 26.04 15.83 -18.65
CA ARG A 323 25.43 14.63 -19.25
C ARG A 323 24.12 14.90 -19.97
N PHE A 324 23.41 15.98 -19.62
CA PHE A 324 22.08 16.28 -20.13
C PHE A 324 21.97 17.76 -20.52
N GLU A 325 21.18 18.04 -21.56
CA GLU A 325 20.97 19.40 -22.06
C GLU A 325 20.00 20.17 -21.15
N MET A 326 20.54 20.84 -20.12
CA MET A 326 19.75 21.50 -19.07
C MET A 326 18.80 22.59 -19.58
N SER A 327 19.04 23.17 -20.76
CA SER A 327 18.13 24.12 -21.42
C SER A 327 16.76 23.50 -21.77
N ARG A 328 16.67 22.17 -21.87
CA ARG A 328 15.44 21.42 -22.15
C ARG A 328 14.63 21.08 -20.91
N THR A 329 15.04 21.56 -19.74
CA THR A 329 14.36 21.28 -18.48
C THR A 329 12.90 21.71 -18.56
N ARG A 330 12.01 20.77 -18.21
CA ARG A 330 10.58 21.00 -18.03
C ARG A 330 10.24 20.74 -16.58
N PHE A 331 9.33 21.53 -16.03
CA PHE A 331 8.82 21.33 -14.67
C PHE A 331 7.45 20.68 -14.74
N HIS A 332 7.28 19.55 -14.05
CA HIS A 332 5.99 18.88 -13.98
C HIS A 332 5.21 19.38 -12.77
N GLU A 333 4.18 20.20 -13.03
CA GLU A 333 3.40 20.90 -12.01
C GLU A 333 2.72 19.98 -10.99
N GLY A 334 2.28 18.79 -11.42
CA GLY A 334 1.57 17.87 -10.54
C GLY A 334 2.49 17.21 -9.50
N SER A 335 3.68 16.78 -9.90
CA SER A 335 4.65 16.13 -9.01
C SER A 335 5.62 17.10 -8.34
N LYS A 336 5.66 18.35 -8.82
CA LYS A 336 6.59 19.41 -8.39
C LYS A 336 8.06 19.02 -8.55
N THR A 337 8.40 18.50 -9.73
CA THR A 337 9.76 18.03 -10.05
C THR A 337 10.18 18.40 -11.47
N PRO A 338 11.46 18.73 -11.69
CA PRO A 338 12.02 18.89 -13.03
C PRO A 338 12.29 17.55 -13.70
N PHE A 339 12.29 17.57 -15.03
CA PHE A 339 12.72 16.47 -15.89
C PHE A 339 13.18 16.97 -17.26
N ILE A 340 13.89 16.11 -17.97
CA ILE A 340 14.26 16.29 -19.37
C ILE A 340 13.82 15.03 -20.13
N TRP A 341 13.15 15.25 -21.27
CA TRP A 341 12.82 14.21 -22.24
C TRP A 341 13.48 14.54 -23.59
N MET A 342 14.35 13.65 -24.06
CA MET A 342 15.05 13.74 -25.35
C MET A 342 14.54 12.62 -26.27
N PRO A 343 13.56 12.91 -27.15
CA PRO A 343 12.99 11.89 -28.04
C PRO A 343 14.00 11.32 -29.05
N GLU A 344 15.02 12.09 -29.43
CA GLU A 344 16.00 11.72 -30.45
C GLU A 344 16.84 10.48 -30.10
N ASN A 345 17.07 10.24 -28.81
CA ASN A 345 17.85 9.13 -28.29
C ASN A 345 17.10 8.38 -27.18
N ALA A 346 15.78 8.50 -27.15
CA ALA A 346 14.89 7.87 -26.17
C ALA A 346 15.34 8.05 -24.71
N THR A 347 15.90 9.21 -24.37
CA THR A 347 16.51 9.45 -23.06
C THR A 347 15.64 10.34 -22.17
N PHE A 348 15.45 9.90 -20.93
CA PHE A 348 14.74 10.65 -19.89
C PHE A 348 15.63 10.81 -18.68
N VAL A 349 15.60 11.97 -18.02
CA VAL A 349 16.15 12.15 -16.68
C VAL A 349 15.20 12.97 -15.82
N GLY A 350 14.91 12.50 -14.61
CA GLY A 350 14.21 13.24 -13.57
C GLY A 350 15.13 13.47 -12.37
N TYR A 351 15.04 14.62 -11.72
CA TYR A 351 16.01 15.06 -10.71
C TYR A 351 15.39 16.11 -9.77
N GLU A 352 16.20 16.71 -8.88
CA GLU A 352 15.83 17.86 -8.06
C GLU A 352 16.56 19.12 -8.52
N ASP A 353 15.87 20.26 -8.52
CA ASP A 353 16.45 21.58 -8.69
C ASP A 353 16.07 22.52 -7.54
N ALA A 354 16.54 23.76 -7.59
CA ALA A 354 16.19 24.74 -6.57
C ALA A 354 14.67 24.99 -6.45
N ASN A 355 13.93 24.85 -7.56
CA ASN A 355 12.48 25.06 -7.57
C ASN A 355 11.75 23.89 -6.90
N SER A 356 12.03 22.64 -7.24
CA SER A 356 11.43 21.47 -6.59
C SER A 356 11.78 21.40 -5.10
N LEU A 357 13.02 21.74 -4.73
CA LEU A 357 13.42 21.83 -3.33
C LEU A 357 12.65 22.91 -2.59
N SER A 358 12.38 24.06 -3.22
CA SER A 358 11.56 25.11 -2.58
C SER A 358 10.16 24.62 -2.19
N TYR A 359 9.50 23.83 -3.05
CA TYR A 359 8.20 23.22 -2.75
C TYR A 359 8.30 22.20 -1.60
N LYS A 360 9.37 21.43 -1.57
CA LYS A 360 9.63 20.45 -0.51
C LYS A 360 9.93 21.08 0.84
N ILE A 361 10.72 22.15 0.89
CA ILE A 361 10.96 22.92 2.11
C ILE A 361 9.68 23.60 2.59
N HIS A 362 8.88 24.12 1.66
CA HIS A 362 7.55 24.63 2.01
C HIS A 362 6.66 23.53 2.61
N TYR A 363 6.62 22.35 2.00
CA TYR A 363 5.89 21.18 2.50
C TYR A 363 6.33 20.78 3.92
N ILE A 364 7.64 20.76 4.20
CA ILE A 364 8.19 20.52 5.56
C ILE A 364 7.60 21.50 6.58
N LYS A 365 7.56 22.79 6.24
CA LYS A 365 7.01 23.84 7.12
C LYS A 365 5.51 23.68 7.31
N GLU A 366 4.76 23.47 6.23
CA GLU A 366 3.31 23.32 6.29
C GLU A 366 2.87 22.09 7.10
N ARG A 367 3.62 21.00 6.99
CA ARG A 367 3.31 19.71 7.60
C ARG A 367 4.03 19.46 8.93
N ASN A 368 4.60 20.49 9.55
CA ASN A 368 5.32 20.40 10.83
C ASN A 368 6.34 19.25 10.87
N ILE A 369 6.97 18.95 9.74
CA ILE A 369 7.98 17.90 9.66
C ILE A 369 9.22 18.43 10.37
N GLY A 370 9.87 17.57 11.12
CA GLY A 370 11.02 17.92 11.95
C GLY A 370 12.16 18.53 11.14
N GLY A 371 12.35 18.16 9.88
CA GLY A 371 13.48 18.64 9.09
C GLY A 371 13.63 17.99 7.72
N VAL A 372 14.79 18.23 7.12
CA VAL A 372 15.21 17.68 5.83
C VAL A 372 16.42 16.77 6.04
N MET A 373 16.42 15.64 5.34
CA MET A 373 17.59 14.77 5.16
C MET A 373 18.05 14.85 3.71
N ILE A 374 19.35 14.90 3.47
CA ILE A 374 19.94 15.14 2.15
C ILE A 374 20.88 13.98 1.81
N TRP A 375 20.59 13.29 0.70
CA TRP A 375 21.46 12.27 0.11
C TRP A 375 21.93 12.69 -1.28
N ALA A 376 23.20 12.99 -1.52
CA ALA A 376 24.26 13.23 -0.55
C ALA A 376 24.89 14.61 -0.81
N ILE A 377 25.42 15.26 0.22
CA ILE A 377 25.90 16.65 0.12
C ILE A 377 27.14 16.80 -0.78
N ASP A 378 27.90 15.73 -0.99
CA ASP A 378 29.03 15.68 -1.91
C ASP A 378 28.63 15.43 -3.36
N PHE A 379 27.33 15.25 -3.65
CA PHE A 379 26.80 15.22 -5.01
C PHE A 379 26.43 16.60 -5.54
N ASP A 380 26.38 17.61 -4.65
CA ASP A 380 26.10 18.99 -5.01
C ASP A 380 27.25 19.62 -5.80
N ASP A 381 26.94 20.73 -6.48
CA ASP A 381 27.91 21.50 -7.25
C ASP A 381 28.79 22.39 -6.37
N GLU A 382 29.82 22.99 -6.95
CA GLU A 382 30.77 23.86 -6.23
C GLU A 382 30.11 25.12 -5.67
N LYS A 383 28.92 25.48 -6.15
CA LYS A 383 28.13 26.61 -5.67
C LYS A 383 27.21 26.21 -4.52
N LEU A 384 27.13 24.93 -4.18
CA LEU A 384 26.18 24.39 -3.20
C LEU A 384 24.72 24.72 -3.59
N SER A 385 24.39 24.69 -4.89
CA SER A 385 23.11 25.18 -5.39
C SER A 385 21.92 24.47 -4.74
N LEU A 386 21.98 23.14 -4.59
CA LEU A 386 20.88 22.39 -3.98
C LEU A 386 20.89 22.50 -2.46
N LEU A 387 22.06 22.50 -1.81
CA LEU A 387 22.16 22.68 -0.36
C LEU A 387 21.64 24.06 0.07
N GLN A 388 21.97 25.11 -0.67
CA GLN A 388 21.42 26.45 -0.45
C GLN A 388 19.91 26.48 -0.68
N ALA A 389 19.38 25.78 -1.68
CA ALA A 389 17.93 25.70 -1.89
C ALA A 389 17.21 24.94 -0.76
N ALA A 390 17.79 23.84 -0.28
CA ALA A 390 17.26 23.04 0.82
C ALA A 390 17.31 23.77 2.18
N THR A 391 18.19 24.77 2.32
CA THR A 391 18.40 25.51 3.57
C THR A 391 17.91 26.96 3.53
N GLY A 392 17.73 27.53 2.34
CA GLY A 392 17.48 28.96 2.08
C GLY A 392 16.03 29.44 2.25
N GLY A 393 15.13 28.62 2.79
CA GLY A 393 13.69 28.87 2.85
C GLY A 393 13.11 29.06 4.27
N GLU A 394 13.84 29.68 5.20
CA GLU A 394 13.42 29.83 6.61
C GLU A 394 13.23 28.51 7.36
N ILE A 395 13.84 27.41 6.89
CA ILE A 395 13.70 26.10 7.55
C ILE A 395 14.11 26.17 9.02
N CYS A 396 15.13 26.98 9.31
CA CYS A 396 15.66 27.21 10.65
C CYS A 396 14.86 28.19 11.50
N THR A 397 14.12 29.12 10.90
CA THR A 397 13.44 30.20 11.62
C THR A 397 11.93 29.98 11.73
N SER A 398 11.35 29.05 10.96
CA SER A 398 9.93 28.73 11.04
C SER A 398 9.61 27.98 12.35
N PRO A 399 8.63 28.41 13.16
CA PRO A 399 8.20 27.66 14.32
C PRO A 399 7.44 26.37 13.93
N PHE A 400 7.32 25.43 14.88
CA PHE A 400 6.36 24.32 14.77
C PHE A 400 4.96 24.81 15.15
N LYS A 401 3.94 24.32 14.44
CA LYS A 401 2.53 24.57 14.80
C LYS A 401 2.06 23.46 15.75
N LYS A 402 1.11 23.78 16.64
CA LYS A 402 0.55 22.82 17.62
C LYS A 402 -0.36 21.76 17.00
N GLU A 403 -0.97 22.05 15.87
CA GLU A 403 -1.95 21.17 15.23
C GLU A 403 -1.28 20.04 14.44
N PHE A 404 -1.84 18.83 14.56
CA PHE A 404 -1.40 17.68 13.79
C PHE A 404 -1.88 17.81 12.33
N PRO A 405 -0.98 17.86 11.33
CA PRO A 405 -1.32 18.36 9.99
C PRO A 405 -1.79 17.28 9.00
N TYR A 406 -2.16 16.10 9.49
CA TYR A 406 -2.61 14.99 8.67
C TYR A 406 -3.94 14.41 9.15
N LYS A 407 -4.82 14.08 8.20
CA LYS A 407 -5.93 13.16 8.43
C LYS A 407 -5.40 11.74 8.27
N CYS A 408 -5.48 10.95 9.34
CA CYS A 408 -4.91 9.61 9.34
C CYS A 408 -5.97 8.54 9.20
N SER A 409 -5.69 7.63 8.29
CA SER A 409 -6.34 6.34 8.18
C SER A 409 -6.04 5.50 9.43
N PRO A 410 -7.00 4.72 9.93
CA PRO A 410 -6.77 3.80 11.03
C PRO A 410 -5.99 2.58 10.48
N VAL A 411 -4.68 2.78 10.36
CA VAL A 411 -3.72 1.82 9.81
C VAL A 411 -3.67 0.49 10.55
N ASP A 412 -3.99 0.48 11.84
CA ASP A 412 -4.08 -0.73 12.68
C ASP A 412 -5.39 -1.51 12.47
N ASP A 413 -6.39 -0.86 11.88
CA ASP A 413 -7.70 -1.42 11.50
C ASP A 413 -7.84 -1.43 9.98
N GLN A 414 -6.83 -1.94 9.26
CA GLN A 414 -6.97 -2.11 7.81
C GLN A 414 -8.15 -3.05 7.51
N ARG A 415 -9.11 -2.56 6.73
CA ARG A 415 -10.34 -3.28 6.34
C ARG A 415 -10.55 -3.29 4.83
N TRP A 416 -9.48 -3.13 4.06
CA TRP A 416 -9.55 -3.08 2.60
C TRP A 416 -8.46 -3.97 2.01
N TRP A 417 -8.77 -4.53 0.84
CA TRP A 417 -7.80 -5.26 0.04
C TRP A 417 -6.95 -4.27 -0.74
N THR A 418 -5.63 -4.40 -0.66
CA THR A 418 -4.74 -3.82 -1.67
C THR A 418 -4.53 -4.80 -2.83
N PHE A 419 -3.94 -4.30 -3.92
CA PHE A 419 -3.51 -5.16 -5.03
C PHE A 419 -2.40 -6.13 -4.61
N GLU A 420 -1.63 -5.82 -3.56
CA GLU A 420 -0.64 -6.73 -3.00
C GLU A 420 -1.30 -7.82 -2.13
N ASP A 421 -2.37 -7.49 -1.39
CA ASP A 421 -3.06 -8.44 -0.51
C ASP A 421 -3.78 -9.54 -1.31
N LYS A 422 -4.73 -9.16 -2.17
CA LYS A 422 -5.49 -10.05 -3.07
C LYS A 422 -5.95 -9.28 -4.31
N PRO A 423 -5.23 -9.38 -5.43
CA PRO A 423 -5.52 -8.63 -6.66
C PRO A 423 -6.97 -8.77 -7.16
N GLU A 424 -7.59 -9.94 -6.96
CA GLU A 424 -8.95 -10.25 -7.37
C GLU A 424 -10.03 -9.54 -6.54
N HIS A 425 -9.71 -9.13 -5.32
CA HIS A 425 -10.62 -8.43 -4.41
C HIS A 425 -10.24 -6.94 -4.23
N ALA A 426 -9.07 -6.54 -4.74
CA ALA A 426 -8.59 -5.17 -4.69
C ALA A 426 -9.63 -4.21 -5.30
N GLY A 427 -10.05 -3.23 -4.51
CA GLY A 427 -11.08 -2.26 -4.89
C GLY A 427 -12.52 -2.77 -4.83
N MET A 428 -12.79 -3.92 -4.20
CA MET A 428 -14.15 -4.29 -3.78
C MET A 428 -14.44 -3.71 -2.39
N CYS A 429 -15.68 -3.27 -2.16
CA CYS A 429 -16.11 -2.69 -0.90
C CYS A 429 -17.58 -2.99 -0.59
N GLY A 430 -17.99 -2.69 0.64
CA GLY A 430 -19.36 -2.82 1.09
C GLY A 430 -19.81 -4.28 1.25
N ARG A 431 -21.12 -4.44 1.43
CA ARG A 431 -21.73 -5.70 1.88
C ARG A 431 -21.77 -6.79 0.81
N SER A 432 -21.58 -6.43 -0.46
CA SER A 432 -21.56 -7.37 -1.57
C SER A 432 -20.18 -8.01 -1.79
N ALA A 433 -19.14 -7.52 -1.11
CA ALA A 433 -17.76 -7.98 -1.25
C ALA A 433 -17.39 -9.12 -0.26
N PRO A 434 -16.38 -9.96 -0.59
CA PRO A 434 -15.80 -10.90 0.37
C PRO A 434 -15.28 -10.19 1.62
N LEU A 435 -15.48 -10.83 2.78
CA LEU A 435 -15.02 -10.27 4.05
C LEU A 435 -13.50 -10.13 4.07
N TYR A 436 -13.02 -9.02 4.62
CA TYR A 436 -11.62 -8.80 4.98
C TYR A 436 -11.51 -8.82 6.51
N ASN A 437 -10.75 -9.76 7.06
CA ASN A 437 -10.60 -9.94 8.52
C ASN A 437 -11.96 -9.96 9.27
N ASP A 438 -12.95 -10.69 8.73
CA ASP A 438 -14.34 -10.79 9.20
C ASP A 438 -15.23 -9.55 9.04
N TYR A 439 -14.73 -8.46 8.45
CA TYR A 439 -15.51 -7.24 8.17
C TYR A 439 -15.92 -7.16 6.70
N TYR A 440 -17.05 -6.51 6.41
CA TYR A 440 -17.29 -6.02 5.06
C TYR A 440 -16.20 -4.99 4.71
N PRO A 441 -15.51 -5.17 3.57
CA PRO A 441 -14.37 -4.33 3.27
C PRO A 441 -14.79 -2.91 2.92
N VAL A 442 -13.94 -1.96 3.26
CA VAL A 442 -14.06 -0.55 2.91
C VAL A 442 -13.10 -0.22 1.77
N CYS A 443 -13.10 1.02 1.31
CA CYS A 443 -12.08 1.48 0.37
C CYS A 443 -10.87 2.08 1.08
N ASP A 444 -9.70 1.97 0.44
CA ASP A 444 -8.45 2.55 0.94
C ASP A 444 -8.58 4.08 0.99
N PRO A 445 -8.65 4.70 2.18
CA PRO A 445 -8.83 6.14 2.33
C PRO A 445 -7.63 6.95 1.79
N ASP A 446 -6.47 6.30 1.64
CA ASP A 446 -5.25 6.90 1.13
C ASP A 446 -5.02 6.62 -0.37
N ASP A 447 -5.92 5.91 -1.05
CA ASP A 447 -5.88 5.74 -2.50
C ASP A 447 -6.61 6.89 -3.21
N PRO A 448 -5.89 7.84 -3.83
CA PRO A 448 -6.51 9.02 -4.47
C PRO A 448 -7.40 8.66 -5.67
N GLY A 449 -7.29 7.44 -6.21
CA GLY A 449 -8.12 6.94 -7.30
C GLY A 449 -9.33 6.14 -6.83
N HIS A 450 -9.32 5.61 -5.60
CA HIS A 450 -10.29 4.60 -5.14
C HIS A 450 -10.78 4.79 -3.71
N ALA A 451 -10.64 5.97 -3.09
CA ALA A 451 -11.05 6.16 -1.70
C ALA A 451 -12.56 6.11 -1.43
N CYS A 452 -13.43 6.10 -2.45
CA CYS A 452 -14.88 6.09 -2.27
C CYS A 452 -15.50 4.75 -2.63
N CYS A 453 -16.35 4.22 -1.77
CA CYS A 453 -17.16 3.03 -2.07
C CYS A 453 -18.44 3.42 -2.80
N GLY A 454 -18.55 2.97 -4.05
CA GLY A 454 -19.73 3.19 -4.89
C GLY A 454 -20.87 2.25 -4.55
N LYS A 455 -22.08 2.59 -5.04
CA LYS A 455 -23.33 1.82 -4.84
C LYS A 455 -23.24 0.32 -5.19
N TYR A 456 -22.37 -0.06 -6.12
CA TYR A 456 -22.23 -1.44 -6.59
C TYR A 456 -21.14 -2.24 -5.87
N GLY A 457 -20.62 -1.72 -4.75
CA GLY A 457 -19.60 -2.41 -3.96
C GLY A 457 -18.21 -2.40 -4.60
N TYR A 458 -17.89 -1.33 -5.33
CA TYR A 458 -16.56 -1.10 -5.90
C TYR A 458 -16.04 0.27 -5.53
N CYS A 459 -14.75 0.29 -5.23
CA CYS A 459 -13.98 1.46 -4.92
C CYS A 459 -13.66 2.26 -6.18
N GLY A 460 -13.73 3.58 -6.07
CA GLY A 460 -13.41 4.48 -7.14
C GLY A 460 -13.34 5.93 -6.66
N SER A 461 -13.36 6.85 -7.61
CA SER A 461 -13.31 8.28 -7.37
C SER A 461 -14.20 9.03 -8.34
N GLY A 462 -14.64 10.23 -7.94
CA GLY A 462 -15.54 11.06 -8.74
C GLY A 462 -17.02 10.91 -8.35
N PRO A 463 -17.91 11.68 -8.99
CA PRO A 463 -19.31 11.78 -8.58
C PRO A 463 -20.05 10.45 -8.56
N GLU A 464 -19.70 9.52 -9.46
CA GLU A 464 -20.32 8.20 -9.52
C GLU A 464 -20.00 7.30 -8.30
N PHE A 465 -18.85 7.52 -7.63
CA PHE A 465 -18.37 6.74 -6.49
C PHE A 465 -18.47 7.47 -5.16
N CYS A 466 -18.40 8.80 -5.15
CA CYS A 466 -18.39 9.61 -3.94
C CYS A 466 -19.69 10.44 -3.76
N GLY A 467 -20.45 10.67 -4.83
CA GLY A 467 -21.56 11.62 -4.85
C GLY A 467 -22.95 10.99 -4.83
N CYS A 468 -23.06 9.66 -4.69
CA CYS A 468 -24.35 8.99 -4.64
C CYS A 468 -24.88 8.86 -3.20
N ALA A 469 -26.21 8.75 -3.03
CA ALA A 469 -26.84 8.71 -1.70
C ALA A 469 -26.41 7.51 -0.83
N SER A 470 -25.94 6.42 -1.44
CA SER A 470 -25.45 5.22 -0.75
C SER A 470 -23.93 5.08 -0.82
N CYS A 471 -23.23 6.10 -1.29
CA CYS A 471 -21.78 6.08 -1.45
C CYS A 471 -21.10 6.52 -0.15
N VAL A 472 -19.91 5.98 0.12
CA VAL A 472 -19.12 6.33 1.31
C VAL A 472 -17.76 6.84 0.86
N ASP A 473 -17.41 8.07 1.23
CA ASP A 473 -16.13 8.70 0.90
C ASP A 473 -15.16 8.59 2.09
N TYR A 474 -14.37 7.52 2.12
CA TYR A 474 -13.37 7.30 3.16
C TYR A 474 -12.16 8.23 3.02
N GLY A 475 -11.93 8.80 1.83
CA GLY A 475 -10.86 9.78 1.62
C GLY A 475 -11.15 11.13 2.27
N ALA A 476 -12.42 11.56 2.24
CA ALA A 476 -12.88 12.77 2.90
C ALA A 476 -12.88 12.64 4.44
N ASP A 477 -13.34 11.50 4.95
CA ASP A 477 -13.36 11.16 6.38
C ASP A 477 -12.88 9.70 6.64
N PRO A 478 -11.58 9.48 6.85
CA PRO A 478 -11.04 8.15 7.17
C PRO A 478 -11.58 7.56 8.48
N SER A 479 -12.17 8.37 9.37
CA SER A 479 -12.76 7.86 10.62
C SER A 479 -14.00 6.99 10.38
N LEU A 480 -14.60 7.09 9.19
CA LEU A 480 -15.73 6.24 8.79
C LEU A 480 -15.37 4.75 8.84
N ILE A 481 -14.10 4.38 8.66
CA ILE A 481 -13.64 2.99 8.77
C ILE A 481 -13.93 2.42 10.17
N LEU A 482 -13.81 3.25 11.21
CA LEU A 482 -14.11 2.85 12.59
C LEU A 482 -15.62 2.90 12.89
N LYS A 483 -16.35 3.82 12.24
CA LYS A 483 -17.80 4.04 12.42
C LYS A 483 -18.68 3.12 11.58
N GLU A 484 -18.12 2.47 10.56
CA GLU A 484 -18.78 1.43 9.79
C GLU A 484 -18.28 0.03 10.21
N PRO A 485 -18.42 -0.38 11.49
CA PRO A 485 -18.14 -1.75 11.87
C PRO A 485 -19.31 -2.60 11.40
N ILE A 486 -19.19 -3.19 10.23
CA ILE A 486 -20.19 -4.16 9.81
C ILE A 486 -19.43 -5.45 9.56
N ARG A 487 -19.18 -6.15 10.67
CA ARG A 487 -19.10 -7.61 10.57
C ARG A 487 -20.49 -8.10 10.21
N PRO A 488 -20.62 -9.17 9.42
CA PRO A 488 -21.89 -9.84 9.30
C PRO A 488 -22.38 -10.22 10.70
N GLU A 489 -23.66 -9.96 11.01
CA GLU A 489 -24.26 -10.32 12.30
C GLU A 489 -24.31 -11.84 12.53
N ARG A 490 -24.03 -12.61 11.49
CA ARG A 490 -24.22 -14.05 11.41
C ARG A 490 -23.22 -14.68 10.47
N LYS A 491 -23.12 -16.01 10.52
CA LYS A 491 -22.30 -16.77 9.58
C LYS A 491 -22.74 -16.52 8.14
N VAL A 492 -21.78 -16.29 7.25
CA VAL A 492 -22.03 -16.09 5.81
C VAL A 492 -22.64 -17.35 5.22
N THR A 493 -23.87 -17.22 4.71
CA THR A 493 -24.58 -18.29 3.98
C THR A 493 -24.93 -17.87 2.55
N TRP A 494 -24.41 -16.73 2.08
CA TRP A 494 -24.70 -16.14 0.77
C TRP A 494 -23.44 -16.06 -0.11
N TYR A 495 -23.66 -15.92 -1.42
CA TYR A 495 -22.61 -15.66 -2.38
C TYR A 495 -22.27 -14.18 -2.49
N THR A 496 -20.99 -13.85 -2.47
CA THR A 496 -20.47 -12.49 -2.71
C THR A 496 -20.21 -12.25 -4.20
N LEU A 497 -19.93 -11.01 -4.56
CA LEU A 497 -19.53 -10.62 -5.92
C LEU A 497 -18.26 -11.32 -6.41
N ALA A 498 -17.40 -11.87 -5.54
CA ALA A 498 -16.22 -12.62 -6.00
C ALA A 498 -16.52 -14.09 -6.31
N SER A 499 -17.73 -14.56 -6.01
CA SER A 499 -18.12 -15.95 -6.24
C SER A 499 -18.04 -16.30 -7.72
N GLY A 500 -17.62 -17.54 -8.01
CA GLY A 500 -17.48 -18.05 -9.37
C GLY A 500 -18.76 -17.99 -10.19
N GLU A 501 -18.60 -18.15 -11.50
CA GLU A 501 -19.72 -18.16 -12.43
C GLU A 501 -20.77 -19.21 -12.04
N GLY A 502 -22.05 -18.85 -12.14
CA GLY A 502 -23.16 -19.68 -11.68
C GLY A 502 -23.43 -19.66 -10.16
N ARG A 503 -22.62 -18.98 -9.34
CA ARG A 503 -22.86 -18.78 -7.90
C ARG A 503 -23.24 -17.34 -7.56
N ARG A 504 -22.58 -16.36 -8.18
CA ARG A 504 -22.80 -14.93 -7.89
C ARG A 504 -24.26 -14.54 -8.02
N GLY A 505 -24.80 -13.91 -6.98
CA GLY A 505 -26.18 -13.43 -6.95
C GLY A 505 -27.22 -14.54 -6.93
N ARG A 506 -26.83 -15.81 -6.75
CA ARG A 506 -27.75 -16.95 -6.65
C ARG A 506 -28.11 -17.24 -5.20
N CYS A 507 -29.33 -17.73 -5.01
CA CYS A 507 -29.88 -18.13 -3.73
C CYS A 507 -30.88 -19.27 -3.91
N GLY A 508 -31.26 -19.88 -2.79
CA GLY A 508 -32.26 -20.94 -2.75
C GLY A 508 -31.68 -22.34 -2.97
N PRO A 509 -32.56 -23.37 -2.95
CA PRO A 509 -32.16 -24.78 -2.97
C PRO A 509 -31.39 -25.22 -4.22
N MET A 510 -31.53 -24.49 -5.33
CA MET A 510 -30.86 -24.78 -6.61
C MET A 510 -29.55 -24.03 -6.79
N ALA A 511 -29.27 -23.03 -5.96
CA ALA A 511 -27.94 -22.45 -5.93
C ALA A 511 -26.97 -23.53 -5.45
N PRO A 512 -25.72 -23.56 -5.94
CA PRO A 512 -24.73 -24.47 -5.38
C PRO A 512 -24.69 -24.30 -3.85
N HIS A 513 -24.49 -25.40 -3.13
CA HIS A 513 -24.49 -25.31 -1.67
C HIS A 513 -23.30 -24.48 -1.19
N LEU A 514 -23.55 -23.67 -0.17
CA LEU A 514 -22.53 -22.96 0.57
C LEU A 514 -22.51 -23.54 1.99
N ASP A 515 -21.34 -23.97 2.47
CA ASP A 515 -21.15 -24.55 3.80
C ASP A 515 -22.12 -25.70 4.15
N GLY A 516 -22.46 -26.53 3.15
CA GLY A 516 -23.30 -27.71 3.33
C GLY A 516 -24.81 -27.43 3.29
N GLY A 517 -25.25 -26.20 3.03
CA GLY A 517 -26.66 -25.84 2.90
C GLY A 517 -26.98 -24.94 1.69
N PRO A 518 -28.27 -24.69 1.41
CA PRO A 518 -28.69 -23.77 0.35
C PRO A 518 -28.18 -22.36 0.59
N ALA A 519 -27.71 -21.70 -0.47
CA ALA A 519 -27.26 -20.32 -0.38
C ALA A 519 -28.43 -19.37 -0.09
N THR A 520 -28.19 -18.37 0.76
CA THR A 520 -29.13 -17.29 1.07
C THR A 520 -28.74 -16.01 0.32
N CYS A 521 -29.52 -14.95 0.51
CA CYS A 521 -29.14 -13.60 0.11
C CYS A 521 -28.59 -12.85 1.31
N ASN A 522 -27.67 -11.89 1.07
CA ASN A 522 -27.06 -11.14 2.17
C ASN A 522 -28.12 -10.29 2.88
N PRO A 523 -28.51 -10.60 4.14
CA PRO A 523 -29.54 -9.85 4.85
C PRO A 523 -29.11 -8.41 5.13
N ASP A 524 -27.80 -8.17 5.22
CA ASP A 524 -27.25 -6.86 5.48
C ASP A 524 -27.26 -6.01 4.20
N ASP A 525 -27.26 -6.58 3.00
CA ASP A 525 -27.14 -5.81 1.75
C ASP A 525 -28.50 -5.26 1.30
N PRO A 526 -28.77 -3.95 1.41
CA PRO A 526 -30.07 -3.38 1.04
C PRO A 526 -30.39 -3.57 -0.44
N SER A 527 -29.37 -3.77 -1.29
CA SER A 527 -29.53 -3.96 -2.73
C SER A 527 -29.79 -5.41 -3.13
N ALA A 528 -29.49 -6.38 -2.25
CA ALA A 528 -29.49 -7.81 -2.58
C ALA A 528 -29.96 -8.71 -1.42
N LYS A 529 -30.90 -8.24 -0.58
CA LYS A 529 -31.41 -8.96 0.61
C LYS A 529 -32.52 -9.97 0.36
N CYS A 530 -33.19 -9.91 -0.79
CA CYS A 530 -34.33 -10.76 -1.09
C CYS A 530 -33.97 -11.82 -2.12
N CYS A 531 -34.33 -13.08 -1.84
CA CYS A 531 -34.23 -14.16 -2.82
C CYS A 531 -35.53 -14.25 -3.62
N SER A 532 -35.42 -14.03 -4.93
CA SER A 532 -36.53 -14.22 -5.86
C SER A 532 -36.87 -15.70 -6.03
N ASN A 533 -38.08 -15.99 -6.53
CA ASN A 533 -38.42 -17.31 -7.06
C ASN A 533 -37.53 -17.76 -8.22
N GLY A 534 -36.75 -16.87 -8.86
CA GLY A 534 -35.78 -17.28 -9.86
C GLY A 534 -34.49 -17.87 -9.26
N GLY A 535 -34.35 -17.86 -7.93
CA GLY A 535 -33.11 -18.19 -7.26
C GLY A 535 -32.02 -17.13 -7.45
N TYR A 536 -32.43 -15.86 -7.54
CA TYR A 536 -31.54 -14.70 -7.64
C TYR A 536 -31.80 -13.68 -6.54
N CYS A 537 -30.72 -13.10 -6.01
CA CYS A 537 -30.75 -12.05 -5.01
C CYS A 537 -31.00 -10.68 -5.63
N GLY A 538 -31.84 -9.89 -4.97
CA GLY A 538 -32.12 -8.50 -5.34
C GLY A 538 -32.92 -7.76 -4.29
N SER A 539 -33.45 -6.60 -4.67
CA SER A 539 -34.19 -5.69 -3.77
C SER A 539 -35.45 -5.10 -4.38
N THR A 540 -35.78 -5.47 -5.63
CA THR A 540 -36.99 -4.97 -6.30
C THR A 540 -38.22 -5.72 -5.82
N LYS A 541 -39.42 -5.24 -6.19
CA LYS A 541 -40.68 -5.93 -5.85
C LYS A 541 -40.71 -7.36 -6.38
N GLU A 542 -40.17 -7.60 -7.56
CA GLU A 542 -40.08 -8.94 -8.16
C GLU A 542 -39.20 -9.90 -7.33
N HIS A 543 -38.25 -9.35 -6.56
CA HIS A 543 -37.38 -10.13 -5.68
C HIS A 543 -37.93 -10.29 -4.26
N CYS A 544 -38.71 -9.32 -3.75
CA CYS A 544 -39.13 -9.29 -2.34
C CYS A 544 -40.62 -9.60 -2.12
N GLU A 545 -41.48 -9.37 -3.12
CA GLU A 545 -42.94 -9.43 -3.00
C GLU A 545 -43.57 -10.57 -3.84
N CYS A 546 -42.75 -11.44 -4.44
CA CYS A 546 -43.26 -12.58 -5.21
C CYS A 546 -43.69 -13.76 -4.32
N GLN A 547 -44.53 -14.64 -4.85
CA GLN A 547 -45.03 -15.82 -4.12
C GLN A 547 -43.91 -16.86 -3.89
N GLY A 548 -43.32 -16.89 -2.70
CA GLY A 548 -42.18 -17.79 -2.39
C GLY A 548 -40.84 -17.06 -2.31
N CYS A 549 -40.83 -15.75 -2.59
CA CYS A 549 -39.69 -14.89 -2.30
C CYS A 549 -39.40 -14.85 -0.80
N VAL A 550 -38.11 -14.76 -0.44
CA VAL A 550 -37.67 -14.68 0.96
C VAL A 550 -36.87 -13.40 1.16
N ASP A 551 -37.35 -12.53 2.05
CA ASP A 551 -36.62 -11.34 2.49
C ASP A 551 -35.77 -11.68 3.73
N PHE A 552 -34.49 -11.96 3.51
CA PHE A 552 -33.59 -12.36 4.59
C PHE A 552 -33.30 -11.24 5.58
N SER A 553 -33.57 -9.97 5.24
CA SER A 553 -33.47 -8.87 6.21
C SER A 553 -34.58 -8.92 7.28
N LYS A 554 -35.69 -9.61 7.00
CA LYS A 554 -36.83 -9.78 7.92
C LYS A 554 -36.85 -11.18 8.55
N THR A 555 -36.43 -12.20 7.80
CA THR A 555 -36.38 -13.59 8.26
C THR A 555 -34.98 -14.17 8.06
N PRO A 556 -34.03 -13.78 8.91
CA PRO A 556 -32.62 -14.03 8.64
C PRO A 556 -32.18 -15.48 8.86
N ASP A 557 -32.91 -16.21 9.70
CA ASP A 557 -32.67 -17.63 10.02
C ASP A 557 -33.59 -18.55 9.20
N TYR A 558 -34.04 -18.06 8.04
CA TYR A 558 -34.90 -18.83 7.16
C TYR A 558 -34.16 -20.04 6.60
N HIS A 559 -34.71 -21.21 6.84
CA HIS A 559 -34.26 -22.47 6.25
C HIS A 559 -35.27 -22.93 5.21
N TRP A 560 -34.78 -23.18 4.00
CA TRP A 560 -35.59 -23.77 2.95
C TRP A 560 -36.08 -25.15 3.39
N LYS A 561 -37.39 -25.33 3.35
CA LYS A 561 -37.95 -26.68 3.49
C LYS A 561 -37.45 -27.55 2.33
N PRO A 562 -37.29 -28.87 2.52
CA PRO A 562 -37.03 -29.76 1.41
C PRO A 562 -38.05 -29.51 0.31
N VAL A 563 -37.58 -29.29 -0.92
CA VAL A 563 -38.45 -29.17 -2.07
C VAL A 563 -39.28 -30.46 -2.14
N GLU A 564 -40.61 -30.30 -2.22
CA GLU A 564 -41.55 -31.41 -2.35
C GLU A 564 -42.36 -31.35 -3.64
N TRP A 565 -42.27 -30.31 -4.47
CA TRP A 565 -42.97 -30.17 -5.77
C TRP A 565 -42.18 -29.26 -6.71
N TRP A 566 -42.26 -29.45 -8.03
CA TRP A 566 -41.51 -28.66 -9.02
C TRP A 566 -42.06 -27.24 -9.20
N THR A 567 -41.26 -26.25 -8.82
CA THR A 567 -41.52 -24.82 -9.07
C THR A 567 -40.69 -24.31 -10.26
N PHE A 568 -41.03 -23.12 -10.77
CA PHE A 568 -40.22 -22.44 -11.78
C PHE A 568 -38.77 -22.21 -11.32
N ALA A 569 -38.56 -22.02 -10.01
CA ALA A 569 -37.26 -21.87 -9.37
C ALA A 569 -36.36 -23.10 -9.52
N GLU A 570 -36.98 -24.28 -9.48
CA GLU A 570 -36.30 -25.56 -9.41
C GLU A 570 -35.99 -26.12 -10.78
N ASN A 571 -37.00 -26.15 -11.67
CA ASN A 571 -36.80 -26.50 -13.06
C ASN A 571 -38.00 -26.08 -13.89
N SER A 572 -37.82 -25.08 -14.76
CA SER A 572 -38.87 -24.57 -15.62
C SER A 572 -39.45 -25.62 -16.58
N ASN A 573 -38.70 -26.68 -16.91
CA ASN A 573 -39.15 -27.78 -17.78
C ASN A 573 -39.99 -28.83 -17.05
N HIS A 574 -39.98 -28.83 -15.71
CA HIS A 574 -40.67 -29.83 -14.89
C HIS A 574 -41.82 -29.25 -14.07
N ILE A 575 -42.13 -27.95 -14.24
CA ILE A 575 -43.23 -27.28 -13.53
C ILE A 575 -44.51 -28.08 -13.68
N GLY A 576 -45.16 -28.33 -12.55
CA GLY A 576 -46.43 -29.04 -12.51
C GLY A 576 -46.30 -30.53 -12.79
N LYS A 577 -45.11 -31.14 -12.87
CA LYS A 577 -44.96 -32.60 -12.88
C LYS A 577 -44.99 -33.16 -11.46
N CYS A 578 -45.62 -34.32 -11.27
CA CYS A 578 -45.79 -34.98 -9.99
C CYS A 578 -45.84 -36.50 -10.13
N GLY A 579 -45.69 -37.21 -9.00
CA GLY A 579 -45.79 -38.67 -8.94
C GLY A 579 -44.55 -39.42 -9.40
N PRO A 580 -44.54 -40.77 -9.28
CA PRO A 580 -43.34 -41.61 -9.42
C PRO A 580 -42.68 -41.58 -10.80
N GLY A 581 -43.44 -41.20 -11.84
CA GLY A 581 -42.93 -41.08 -13.21
C GLY A 581 -42.32 -39.71 -13.53
N ALA A 582 -42.43 -38.73 -12.63
CA ALA A 582 -41.78 -37.44 -12.79
C ALA A 582 -40.29 -37.52 -12.40
N PRO A 583 -39.43 -36.67 -12.99
CA PRO A 583 -38.05 -36.54 -12.55
C PRO A 583 -37.97 -36.30 -11.04
N VAL A 584 -37.11 -37.07 -10.36
CA VAL A 584 -36.91 -36.97 -8.91
C VAL A 584 -36.39 -35.58 -8.54
N LEU A 585 -36.87 -35.07 -7.41
CA LEU A 585 -36.43 -33.79 -6.89
C LEU A 585 -34.94 -33.85 -6.49
N PRO A 586 -34.25 -32.71 -6.39
CA PRO A 586 -32.87 -32.67 -5.87
C PRO A 586 -32.71 -33.31 -4.48
N SER A 587 -33.79 -33.32 -3.68
CA SER A 587 -33.88 -34.02 -2.40
C SER A 587 -33.93 -35.55 -2.49
N GLY A 588 -34.00 -36.11 -3.71
CA GLY A 588 -34.20 -37.54 -3.96
C GLY A 588 -35.65 -38.02 -3.74
N LYS A 589 -36.58 -37.12 -3.41
CA LYS A 589 -38.01 -37.42 -3.23
C LYS A 589 -38.78 -37.37 -4.55
N THR A 590 -39.92 -38.06 -4.56
CA THR A 590 -40.91 -37.98 -5.64
C THR A 590 -41.66 -36.64 -5.55
N PRO A 591 -41.76 -35.86 -6.65
CA PRO A 591 -42.46 -34.58 -6.61
C PRO A 591 -43.97 -34.76 -6.39
N LYS A 592 -44.53 -33.93 -5.53
CA LYS A 592 -45.94 -33.78 -5.19
C LYS A 592 -46.53 -32.56 -5.93
N CYS A 593 -47.80 -32.25 -5.66
CA CYS A 593 -48.39 -30.97 -6.05
C CYS A 593 -48.52 -30.07 -4.84
N ASP A 594 -48.32 -28.77 -5.03
CA ASP A 594 -48.42 -27.77 -3.98
C ASP A 594 -49.88 -27.70 -3.46
N PRO A 595 -50.12 -28.10 -2.19
CA PRO A 595 -51.48 -28.18 -1.63
C PRO A 595 -52.15 -26.81 -1.46
N ASP A 596 -51.34 -25.74 -1.41
CA ASP A 596 -51.80 -24.37 -1.24
C ASP A 596 -51.98 -23.64 -2.59
N SER A 597 -51.63 -24.30 -3.70
CA SER A 597 -51.78 -23.75 -5.05
C SER A 597 -53.18 -23.97 -5.64
N ASN A 598 -53.43 -23.35 -6.80
CA ASN A 598 -54.63 -23.59 -7.60
C ASN A 598 -54.62 -24.96 -8.31
N ALA A 599 -53.57 -25.77 -8.17
CA ALA A 599 -53.40 -27.06 -8.80
C ALA A 599 -52.91 -28.14 -7.80
N PRO A 600 -53.67 -28.44 -6.73
CA PRO A 600 -53.19 -29.25 -5.61
C PRO A 600 -53.21 -30.77 -5.86
N CYS A 601 -53.72 -31.22 -7.01
CA CYS A 601 -53.97 -32.63 -7.26
C CYS A 601 -53.04 -33.21 -8.32
N CYS A 602 -52.42 -34.34 -8.03
CA CYS A 602 -51.59 -35.07 -8.98
C CYS A 602 -52.43 -36.09 -9.76
N SER A 603 -52.54 -35.89 -11.07
CA SER A 603 -53.20 -36.82 -11.99
C SER A 603 -52.37 -38.09 -12.22
N GLN A 604 -53.01 -39.14 -12.74
CA GLN A 604 -52.33 -40.37 -13.15
C GLN A 604 -51.29 -40.14 -14.26
N SER A 605 -51.48 -39.12 -15.09
CA SER A 605 -50.52 -38.70 -16.12
C SER A 605 -49.28 -37.99 -15.55
N GLY A 606 -49.21 -37.82 -14.23
CA GLY A 606 -48.06 -37.23 -13.56
C GLY A 606 -48.00 -35.71 -13.66
N TYR A 607 -49.16 -35.04 -13.76
CA TYR A 607 -49.25 -33.58 -13.77
C TYR A 607 -50.20 -33.05 -12.71
N CYS A 608 -49.84 -31.91 -12.12
CA CYS A 608 -50.60 -31.13 -11.18
C CYS A 608 -51.71 -30.35 -11.88
N GLY A 609 -52.89 -30.37 -11.29
CA GLY A 609 -54.04 -29.64 -11.78
C GLY A 609 -55.17 -29.60 -10.76
N ASN A 610 -56.35 -29.22 -11.23
CA ASN A 610 -57.58 -29.13 -10.44
C ASN A 610 -58.77 -29.75 -11.19
N GLY A 611 -59.86 -30.02 -10.49
CA GLY A 611 -61.07 -30.63 -11.06
C GLY A 611 -60.99 -32.17 -11.16
N ALA A 612 -62.08 -32.78 -11.65
CA ALA A 612 -62.30 -34.22 -11.56
C ALA A 612 -61.19 -35.07 -12.22
N LEU A 613 -60.64 -34.61 -13.34
CA LEU A 613 -59.56 -35.29 -14.07
C LEU A 613 -58.20 -35.33 -13.34
N TYR A 614 -58.06 -34.53 -12.28
CA TYR A 614 -56.83 -34.45 -11.49
C TYR A 614 -57.05 -34.88 -10.04
N CYS A 615 -58.20 -34.60 -9.44
CA CYS A 615 -58.48 -34.81 -8.03
C CYS A 615 -59.37 -36.03 -7.73
N GLU A 616 -60.17 -36.50 -8.70
CA GLU A 616 -61.21 -37.52 -8.48
C GLU A 616 -60.98 -38.80 -9.30
N CYS A 617 -59.87 -38.86 -10.04
CA CYS A 617 -59.48 -40.02 -10.82
C CYS A 617 -58.88 -41.15 -9.95
N GLN A 618 -59.05 -42.39 -10.40
CA GLN A 618 -58.51 -43.57 -9.73
C GLN A 618 -56.98 -43.52 -9.72
N GLY A 619 -56.37 -43.48 -8.52
CA GLY A 619 -54.92 -43.40 -8.34
C GLY A 619 -54.37 -41.97 -8.29
N CYS A 620 -55.22 -40.96 -8.40
CA CYS A 620 -54.85 -39.57 -8.24
C CYS A 620 -54.74 -39.18 -6.77
N VAL A 621 -53.91 -38.17 -6.48
CA VAL A 621 -53.61 -37.76 -5.11
C VAL A 621 -53.95 -36.29 -4.93
N ASP A 622 -54.91 -36.00 -4.06
CA ASP A 622 -55.29 -34.65 -3.65
C ASP A 622 -54.47 -34.24 -2.42
N PHE A 623 -53.38 -33.50 -2.63
CA PHE A 623 -52.48 -33.10 -1.54
C PHE A 623 -53.09 -32.10 -0.58
N LYS A 624 -54.19 -31.44 -0.95
CA LYS A 624 -54.95 -30.58 -0.03
C LYS A 624 -55.67 -31.40 1.04
N LYS A 625 -56.10 -32.63 0.70
CA LYS A 625 -56.72 -33.57 1.64
C LYS A 625 -55.71 -34.49 2.31
N THR A 626 -54.63 -34.85 1.61
CA THR A 626 -53.60 -35.78 2.10
C THR A 626 -52.18 -35.21 1.97
N PRO A 627 -51.85 -34.12 2.69
CA PRO A 627 -50.58 -33.40 2.52
C PRO A 627 -49.33 -34.25 2.80
N ASN A 628 -49.45 -35.29 3.64
CA ASN A 628 -48.34 -36.17 4.01
C ASN A 628 -48.26 -37.45 3.15
N TRP A 629 -48.92 -37.50 1.99
CA TRP A 629 -48.91 -38.67 1.13
C TRP A 629 -47.51 -38.97 0.57
N GLU A 630 -47.11 -40.25 0.57
CA GLU A 630 -45.84 -40.75 0.02
C GLU A 630 -46.08 -41.99 -0.85
N TRP A 631 -45.44 -42.04 -2.03
CA TRP A 631 -45.49 -43.22 -2.90
C TRP A 631 -44.47 -44.27 -2.46
N ARG A 632 -44.91 -45.51 -2.23
CA ARG A 632 -44.03 -46.61 -1.81
C ARG A 632 -43.11 -47.05 -2.96
N ARG A 633 -41.80 -47.16 -2.73
CA ARG A 633 -40.85 -47.73 -3.71
C ARG A 633 -41.12 -49.23 -3.91
N GLN A 634 -41.30 -49.69 -5.13
CA GLN A 634 -41.17 -51.12 -5.46
C GLN A 634 -39.69 -51.44 -5.70
N VAL A 635 -39.12 -52.32 -4.87
CA VAL A 635 -37.78 -52.88 -5.08
C VAL A 635 -37.92 -54.07 -6.03
N VAL A 636 -37.32 -53.99 -7.22
CA VAL A 636 -37.26 -55.11 -8.17
C VAL A 636 -35.95 -55.87 -7.94
N THR A 637 -36.03 -57.08 -7.38
CA THR A 637 -34.92 -58.04 -7.29
C THR A 637 -34.77 -58.76 -8.63
N VAL A 638 -33.64 -58.59 -9.31
CA VAL A 638 -33.28 -59.35 -10.52
C VAL A 638 -32.46 -60.57 -10.10
N VAL A 639 -32.97 -61.77 -10.39
CA VAL A 639 -32.25 -63.05 -10.25
C VAL A 639 -31.30 -63.20 -11.44
N SER A 640 -30.01 -63.40 -11.17
CA SER A 640 -28.98 -63.64 -12.20
C SER A 640 -28.94 -65.10 -12.63
N SER A 641 -29.03 -65.36 -13.94
CA SER A 641 -28.56 -66.59 -14.57
C SER A 641 -27.34 -66.26 -15.44
N SER A 642 -26.23 -66.94 -15.14
CA SER A 642 -24.93 -66.81 -15.78
C SER A 642 -24.87 -67.55 -17.12
N PRO A 643 -24.02 -67.10 -18.06
CA PRO A 643 -23.38 -67.99 -19.03
C PRO A 643 -21.85 -68.08 -18.82
N SER A 644 -21.34 -69.29 -19.07
CA SER A 644 -19.93 -69.71 -18.98
C SER A 644 -19.08 -69.17 -20.17
N PRO A 645 -17.75 -68.99 -20.02
CA PRO A 645 -16.89 -68.49 -21.10
C PRO A 645 -16.03 -69.58 -21.78
N ASN A 646 -15.60 -69.25 -23.01
CA ASN A 646 -14.41 -69.70 -23.74
C ASN A 646 -14.47 -70.93 -24.68
N ALA A 647 -14.20 -70.66 -25.97
CA ALA A 647 -13.27 -71.40 -26.85
C ALA A 647 -12.94 -70.55 -28.11
N PRO A 648 -11.79 -70.74 -28.78
CA PRO A 648 -10.97 -69.63 -29.28
C PRO A 648 -10.72 -69.56 -30.81
N TYR A 649 -10.13 -68.40 -31.20
CA TYR A 649 -9.29 -68.07 -32.38
C TYR A 649 -9.62 -68.63 -33.79
N GLY A 650 -9.72 -67.68 -34.74
CA GLY A 650 -9.56 -67.86 -36.19
C GLY A 650 -9.32 -66.52 -36.85
#